data_AF-A0A2S7Q278-F1
#
_entry.id   AF-A0A2S7Q278-F1
#
_cell.length_a   1.000
_cell.length_b   1.000
_cell.length_c   1.000
_cell.angle_alpha   90.00
_cell.angle_beta   90.00
_cell.angle_gamma   90.00
#
_symmetry.space_group_name_H-M   'P 1'
#
loop_
_entity.id
_entity.type
_entity.pdbx_description
1 polymer ?
#
loop_
_entity_poly.entity_id
_entity_poly.type
_entity_poly.pdbx_seq_one_letter_code
_entity_poly.pdbx_strand_id
1 'polypeptide(L)'
;MPSVETPSTPATTGKMAGNKESIKVLDDLMAKLTVSKEQEDINAATHNLAVFINGPIEENDAPTKTVEALKKQLGNKKDANVRERALNAIQAIAEHSETSASVEPYLVTLLPFVLAAVGDKMVPVKNAAQSAALAIVKAVNANAVKAVLPPIINSILTAQKWQEKITGLDCIEALVESCPIQLAFRVPDLIPVVSESMWDTKPEVKKRAYGTMEKVCGLIVNKDIERFIPELIKCIAKPENVPETVHLLGATTFVTDVHEPTLAIMVPLLDRGLNERDTAIKRKSAVIVDNMCKLVEDPNIVAAFLPKLMPGLNKNYDNLADPEAREKTKQGLDTLKRVGAVGDDGKIPEASHAGDLSTVLDILKDILGSKHKNALKFEPILTYIAAMAGQLIDEKVADSISWVQNLKPYFVAIIGEKDAEVVVDALRKRASPGAEEEDEGEADDEEGEDLCNCTFNLAYGAKILLNQTHLRLKRGQRYGLCGPNGSGKSTLMRAINNEQVEGFPKKSEVKTVFVEHDLDSADTEQTTIAWTMKKLAEVGVQTTQEEVEARLKEFKLKRYRGNLKEFVKKCPSAKSYYELGASEIEFKFPEPGFLEGVKTKAKAIVRVNKMAFQYPGTPKPQISDITFQCSLGSRIAVIGPNGAGKSTLINVLTGELIPTVGDVYTHENIRIAYIKQHAFAHIDHHLEKTPSEYIQWRFQTGEDRETMDRANKIVTDEDEKAMDKIYKIEGTQRRVIGIHSRRKFKNSYEYECSFALGENVGLKNERWTPMMTADNAWIPRTEILASHQKMVAEVDQKEALASGQFRPLVRKEIEAHCANFGLDAELVSHSRMLGLSGGQRVKVVLAACSWQRPHLIVLDEPTNYLDRDSLGALSKALKAFEGGVIIITHSAEFTKDLTEEVWAVVDGKMTPSGHNWVQGQGAGPRLKGDDADEVETFDAMGNKIVNTKKKAKLSSAELRKKKKDRMARRKRGEEVFSDEDE
;
A
#
# COMPACT_ATOMS: atom_id res chain seq x y z
N MET A 1 46.86 19.73 -31.48
CA MET A 1 48.21 20.07 -31.98
C MET A 1 49.21 19.73 -30.89
N PRO A 2 50.44 19.29 -31.20
CA PRO A 2 50.84 17.97 -31.67
C PRO A 2 51.57 17.15 -30.57
N SER A 3 51.79 15.88 -30.90
CA SER A 3 52.59 14.83 -30.25
C SER A 3 53.73 15.26 -29.31
N VAL A 4 53.72 14.72 -28.08
CA VAL A 4 54.90 14.62 -27.22
C VAL A 4 55.23 13.14 -27.06
N GLU A 5 56.48 12.83 -27.40
CA GLU A 5 57.11 11.51 -27.42
C GLU A 5 57.10 10.86 -26.03
N THR A 6 56.65 9.62 -25.95
CA THR A 6 56.92 8.72 -24.83
C THR A 6 58.38 8.27 -24.89
N PRO A 7 59.19 8.45 -23.82
CA PRO A 7 60.52 7.84 -23.76
C PRO A 7 60.38 6.33 -23.58
N SER A 8 61.09 5.58 -24.42
CA SER A 8 61.20 4.13 -24.37
C SER A 8 61.97 3.67 -23.11
N THR A 9 61.31 2.89 -22.26
CA THR A 9 61.95 2.12 -21.20
C THR A 9 62.76 0.97 -21.82
N PRO A 10 64.03 0.74 -21.45
CA PRO A 10 64.76 -0.41 -21.97
C PRO A 10 64.23 -1.69 -21.32
N ALA A 11 63.74 -2.61 -22.16
CA ALA A 11 63.46 -3.98 -21.77
C ALA A 11 64.77 -4.65 -21.31
N THR A 12 64.90 -4.89 -20.01
CA THR A 12 65.89 -5.81 -19.46
C THR A 12 65.16 -6.92 -18.70
N THR A 13 64.73 -7.93 -19.45
CA THR A 13 64.35 -9.24 -18.93
C THR A 13 65.62 -9.99 -18.51
N GLY A 14 66.14 -9.65 -17.33
CA GLY A 14 67.17 -10.43 -16.64
C GLY A 14 66.55 -11.12 -15.43
N LYS A 15 66.66 -12.45 -15.36
CA LYS A 15 66.40 -13.23 -14.14
C LYS A 15 67.14 -12.57 -12.97
N MET A 16 66.43 -11.96 -12.02
CA MET A 16 67.04 -11.52 -10.77
C MET A 16 67.32 -12.76 -9.90
N ALA A 17 68.54 -12.81 -9.41
CA ALA A 17 69.10 -13.89 -8.64
C ALA A 17 68.84 -13.67 -7.13
N GLY A 18 68.33 -14.69 -6.44
CA GLY A 18 68.52 -14.97 -5.01
C GLY A 18 67.99 -13.93 -4.01
N ASN A 19 67.09 -14.39 -3.13
CA ASN A 19 66.58 -13.78 -1.89
C ASN A 19 67.44 -12.66 -1.22
N LYS A 20 68.77 -12.84 -1.16
CA LYS A 20 69.71 -11.87 -0.55
C LYS A 20 69.87 -10.55 -1.31
N GLU A 21 69.78 -10.55 -2.64
CA GLU A 21 69.94 -9.32 -3.44
C GLU A 21 68.67 -8.47 -3.38
N SER A 22 67.49 -9.09 -3.46
CA SER A 22 66.19 -8.37 -3.37
C SER A 22 65.95 -7.72 -2.01
N ILE A 23 66.26 -8.42 -0.90
CA ILE A 23 66.18 -7.83 0.45
C ILE A 23 67.15 -6.65 0.59
N LYS A 24 68.36 -6.77 0.03
CA LYS A 24 69.37 -5.71 0.10
C LYS A 24 68.93 -4.46 -0.67
N VAL A 25 68.29 -4.62 -1.83
CA VAL A 25 67.72 -3.49 -2.59
C VAL A 25 66.62 -2.78 -1.80
N LEU A 26 65.72 -3.53 -1.16
CA LEU A 26 64.69 -2.97 -0.27
C LEU A 26 65.30 -2.22 0.92
N ASP A 27 66.33 -2.79 1.56
CA ASP A 27 67.05 -2.14 2.66
C ASP A 27 67.73 -0.84 2.21
N ASP A 28 68.36 -0.83 1.02
CA ASP A 28 69.00 0.35 0.45
C ASP A 28 67.99 1.45 0.09
N LEU A 29 66.82 1.08 -0.46
CA LEU A 29 65.72 2.01 -0.75
C LEU A 29 65.13 2.60 0.54
N MET A 30 64.94 1.77 1.57
CA MET A 30 64.49 2.21 2.90
C MET A 30 65.50 3.14 3.59
N ALA A 31 66.80 2.86 3.43
CA ALA A 31 67.85 3.74 3.94
C ALA A 31 67.85 5.09 3.21
N LYS A 32 67.73 5.09 1.87
CA LYS A 32 67.60 6.32 1.06
C LYS A 32 66.38 7.15 1.49
N LEU A 33 65.22 6.53 1.67
CA LEU A 33 64.01 7.20 2.15
C LEU A 33 64.24 7.95 3.48
N THR A 34 65.04 7.37 4.36
CA THR A 34 65.33 7.94 5.69
C THR A 34 66.37 9.05 5.65
N VAL A 35 67.42 8.91 4.84
CA VAL A 35 68.62 9.77 4.90
C VAL A 35 68.57 10.94 3.90
N SER A 36 67.80 10.82 2.80
CA SER A 36 67.73 11.85 1.76
C SER A 36 67.17 13.19 2.28
N LYS A 37 67.72 14.29 1.76
CA LYS A 37 67.31 15.67 2.09
C LYS A 37 66.54 16.35 0.96
N GLU A 38 66.83 16.00 -0.29
CA GLU A 38 66.16 16.54 -1.47
C GLU A 38 64.81 15.85 -1.71
N GLN A 39 63.78 16.62 -2.01
CA GLN A 39 62.41 16.11 -2.19
C GLN A 39 62.29 15.18 -3.41
N GLU A 40 63.04 15.46 -4.47
CA GLU A 40 63.05 14.64 -5.69
C GLU A 40 63.60 13.23 -5.42
N ASP A 41 64.69 13.13 -4.65
CA ASP A 41 65.27 11.84 -4.23
C ASP A 41 64.32 11.05 -3.32
N ILE A 42 63.59 11.74 -2.44
CA ILE A 42 62.60 11.12 -1.55
C ILE A 42 61.44 10.55 -2.35
N ASN A 43 60.93 11.31 -3.33
CA ASN A 43 59.84 10.88 -4.21
C ASN A 43 60.28 9.69 -5.07
N ALA A 44 61.50 9.74 -5.64
CA ALA A 44 62.06 8.64 -6.42
C ALA A 44 62.26 7.38 -5.57
N ALA A 45 62.80 7.50 -4.35
CA ALA A 45 62.96 6.37 -3.43
C ALA A 45 61.60 5.76 -3.03
N THR A 46 60.59 6.60 -2.79
CA THR A 46 59.22 6.19 -2.48
C THR A 46 58.59 5.39 -3.62
N HIS A 47 58.67 5.92 -4.85
CA HIS A 47 58.15 5.26 -6.03
C HIS A 47 58.86 3.93 -6.31
N ASN A 48 60.19 3.92 -6.27
CA ASN A 48 60.98 2.70 -6.49
C ASN A 48 60.70 1.63 -5.43
N LEU A 49 60.47 2.04 -4.17
CA LEU A 49 60.07 1.11 -3.12
C LEU A 49 58.72 0.47 -3.44
N ALA A 50 57.73 1.25 -3.88
CA ALA A 50 56.41 0.75 -4.26
C ALA A 50 56.46 -0.21 -5.46
N VAL A 51 57.24 0.11 -6.49
CA VAL A 51 57.43 -0.75 -7.67
C VAL A 51 58.13 -2.05 -7.30
N PHE A 52 59.19 -1.98 -6.48
CA PHE A 52 59.97 -3.16 -6.15
C PHE A 52 59.24 -4.10 -5.18
N ILE A 53 58.57 -3.55 -4.16
CA ILE A 53 57.86 -4.37 -3.16
C ILE A 53 56.65 -5.10 -3.76
N ASN A 54 55.96 -4.48 -4.74
CA ASN A 54 54.84 -5.10 -5.46
C ASN A 54 55.30 -5.95 -6.66
N GLY A 55 56.60 -5.97 -6.97
CA GLY A 55 57.18 -6.81 -8.01
C GLY A 55 57.16 -8.30 -7.66
N PRO A 56 57.54 -9.17 -8.60
CA PRO A 56 57.61 -10.60 -8.38
C PRO A 56 58.68 -10.94 -7.31
N ILE A 57 58.24 -11.60 -6.25
CA ILE A 57 59.09 -12.15 -5.18
C ILE A 57 59.36 -13.65 -5.42
N GLU A 58 60.42 -14.21 -4.81
CA GLU A 58 60.68 -15.65 -4.86
C GLU A 58 59.58 -16.45 -4.13
N GLU A 59 59.33 -17.69 -4.57
CA GLU A 59 58.37 -18.60 -3.93
C GLU A 59 58.71 -18.81 -2.43
N ASN A 60 57.70 -18.69 -1.55
CA ASN A 60 57.83 -18.81 -0.08
C ASN A 60 58.59 -17.66 0.61
N ASP A 61 58.46 -16.43 0.11
CA ASP A 61 58.96 -15.21 0.77
C ASP A 61 57.86 -14.15 0.96
N ALA A 62 58.11 -13.15 1.81
CA ALA A 62 57.18 -12.05 2.07
C ALA A 62 57.93 -10.80 2.57
N PRO A 63 57.41 -9.57 2.36
CA PRO A 63 58.09 -8.30 2.70
C PRO A 63 58.11 -7.95 4.19
N THR A 64 58.25 -8.95 5.06
CA THR A 64 58.17 -8.85 6.53
C THR A 64 59.12 -7.78 7.10
N LYS A 65 60.40 -7.80 6.70
CA LYS A 65 61.41 -6.83 7.18
C LYS A 65 61.08 -5.39 6.80
N THR A 66 60.66 -5.16 5.56
CA THR A 66 60.33 -3.82 5.05
C THR A 66 59.10 -3.25 5.78
N VAL A 67 58.08 -4.08 6.00
CA VAL A 67 56.86 -3.73 6.75
C VAL A 67 57.20 -3.41 8.21
N GLU A 68 58.04 -4.22 8.86
CA GLU A 68 58.53 -3.93 10.22
C GLU A 68 59.33 -2.63 10.30
N ALA A 69 60.15 -2.34 9.29
CA ALA A 69 60.91 -1.09 9.20
C ALA A 69 59.99 0.13 9.05
N LEU A 70 58.98 0.06 8.18
CA LEU A 70 57.96 1.10 8.01
C LEU A 70 57.18 1.33 9.31
N LYS A 71 56.75 0.25 9.98
CA LYS A 71 56.09 0.31 11.30
C LYS A 71 56.97 0.99 12.35
N LYS A 72 58.27 0.68 12.37
CA LYS A 72 59.23 1.29 13.31
C LYS A 72 59.44 2.78 13.01
N GLN A 73 59.53 3.17 11.73
CA GLN A 73 59.64 4.57 11.33
C GLN A 73 58.39 5.37 11.69
N LEU A 74 57.20 4.79 11.48
CA LEU A 74 55.93 5.38 11.88
C LEU A 74 55.84 5.62 13.39
N GLY A 75 56.41 4.71 14.19
CA GLY A 75 56.52 4.85 15.66
C GLY A 75 57.57 5.84 16.16
N ASN A 76 58.31 6.52 15.28
CA ASN A 76 59.40 7.42 15.68
C ASN A 76 58.86 8.71 16.31
N LYS A 77 58.85 8.75 17.65
CA LYS A 77 58.37 9.93 18.42
C LYS A 77 59.23 11.18 18.30
N LYS A 78 60.47 11.07 17.81
CA LYS A 78 61.44 12.19 17.80
C LYS A 78 61.42 12.99 16.50
N ASP A 79 61.09 12.36 15.38
CA ASP A 79 61.22 12.96 14.05
C ASP A 79 59.93 12.84 13.26
N ALA A 80 59.28 13.98 13.01
CA ALA A 80 58.03 14.04 12.27
C ALA A 80 58.22 13.76 10.76
N ASN A 81 59.36 14.13 10.19
CA ASN A 81 59.63 13.92 8.77
C ASN A 81 59.80 12.42 8.48
N VAL A 82 60.42 11.67 9.41
CA VAL A 82 60.53 10.21 9.28
C VAL A 82 59.15 9.54 9.30
N ARG A 83 58.24 10.01 10.16
CA ARG A 83 56.85 9.49 10.19
C ARG A 83 56.10 9.82 8.91
N GLU A 84 56.18 11.06 8.45
CA GLU A 84 55.54 11.51 7.20
C GLU A 84 56.04 10.72 5.99
N ARG A 85 57.36 10.51 5.86
CA ARG A 85 57.94 9.73 4.76
C ARG A 85 57.53 8.27 4.79
N ALA A 86 57.44 7.66 5.97
CA ALA A 86 56.94 6.30 6.11
C ALA A 86 55.48 6.19 5.66
N LEU A 87 54.64 7.19 5.98
CA LEU A 87 53.25 7.24 5.54
C LEU A 87 53.12 7.43 4.02
N ASN A 88 53.92 8.33 3.44
CA ASN A 88 53.96 8.52 1.98
C ASN A 88 54.43 7.25 1.25
N ALA A 89 55.39 6.52 1.83
CA ALA A 89 55.80 5.21 1.33
C ALA A 89 54.67 4.18 1.40
N ILE A 90 53.96 4.08 2.53
CA ILE A 90 52.81 3.18 2.67
C ILE A 90 51.72 3.54 1.66
N GLN A 91 51.41 4.82 1.48
CA GLN A 91 50.46 5.30 0.48
C GLN A 91 50.88 4.86 -0.93
N ALA A 92 52.13 5.11 -1.32
CA ALA A 92 52.62 4.75 -2.65
C ALA A 92 52.61 3.24 -2.90
N ILE A 93 52.87 2.42 -1.88
CA ILE A 93 52.80 0.95 -1.97
C ILE A 93 51.36 0.50 -2.23
N ALA A 94 50.38 1.12 -1.56
CA ALA A 94 48.97 0.79 -1.70
C ALA A 94 48.34 1.35 -3.00
N GLU A 95 48.80 2.50 -3.50
CA GLU A 95 48.33 3.11 -4.76
C GLU A 95 48.98 2.51 -6.01
N HIS A 96 49.84 1.49 -5.85
CA HIS A 96 50.46 0.82 -6.98
C HIS A 96 49.39 0.15 -7.87
N SER A 97 49.57 0.21 -9.19
CA SER A 97 48.56 -0.27 -10.17
C SER A 97 48.22 -1.75 -10.03
N GLU A 98 49.19 -2.53 -9.56
CA GLU A 98 49.02 -3.94 -9.19
C GLU A 98 49.60 -4.13 -7.79
N THR A 99 48.74 -4.10 -6.76
CA THR A 99 49.18 -4.45 -5.41
C THR A 99 49.33 -5.97 -5.33
N SER A 100 50.51 -6.45 -4.95
CA SER A 100 50.80 -7.89 -4.91
C SER A 100 50.05 -8.58 -3.77
N ALA A 101 49.51 -9.78 -4.03
CA ALA A 101 48.86 -10.63 -3.02
C ALA A 101 49.78 -10.96 -1.83
N SER A 102 51.10 -10.87 -2.01
CA SER A 102 52.10 -11.05 -0.94
C SER A 102 52.31 -9.81 -0.05
N VAL A 103 51.88 -8.63 -0.50
CA VAL A 103 52.08 -7.33 0.16
C VAL A 103 50.80 -6.87 0.85
N GLU A 104 49.68 -7.05 0.19
CA GLU A 104 48.36 -6.59 0.62
C GLU A 104 47.97 -7.02 2.06
N PRO A 105 48.13 -8.29 2.48
CA PRO A 105 47.88 -8.69 3.87
C PRO A 105 48.68 -7.88 4.89
N TYR A 106 49.92 -7.50 4.54
CA TYR A 106 50.79 -6.72 5.41
C TYR A 106 50.39 -5.24 5.46
N LEU A 107 49.83 -4.67 4.38
CA LEU A 107 49.25 -3.33 4.42
C LEU A 107 48.11 -3.26 5.44
N VAL A 108 47.27 -4.30 5.51
CA VAL A 108 46.20 -4.39 6.53
C VAL A 108 46.78 -4.46 7.94
N THR A 109 47.92 -5.14 8.17
CA THR A 109 48.57 -5.14 9.48
C THR A 109 49.15 -3.77 9.89
N LEU A 110 49.44 -2.89 8.92
CA LEU A 110 49.91 -1.53 9.17
C LEU A 110 48.76 -0.56 9.47
N LEU A 111 47.55 -0.84 8.97
CA LEU A 111 46.38 0.04 9.07
C LEU A 111 46.09 0.55 10.50
N PRO A 112 46.12 -0.26 11.58
CA PRO A 112 45.92 0.27 12.93
C PRO A 112 46.92 1.36 13.33
N PHE A 113 48.18 1.22 12.91
CA PHE A 113 49.24 2.19 13.22
C PHE A 113 49.10 3.45 12.37
N VAL A 114 48.66 3.29 11.12
CA VAL A 114 48.39 4.41 10.20
C VAL A 114 47.19 5.23 10.70
N LEU A 115 46.09 4.57 11.09
CA LEU A 115 44.93 5.24 11.69
C LEU A 115 45.29 6.01 12.95
N ALA A 116 46.06 5.40 13.87
CA ALA A 116 46.54 6.08 15.07
C ALA A 116 47.42 7.32 14.76
N ALA A 117 48.15 7.31 13.64
CA ALA A 117 48.99 8.43 13.21
C ALA A 117 48.19 9.64 12.71
N VAL A 118 46.89 9.49 12.40
CA VAL A 118 45.98 10.63 12.12
C VAL A 118 45.84 11.54 13.35
N GLY A 119 46.04 11.00 14.55
CA GLY A 119 46.07 11.74 15.80
C GLY A 119 47.36 12.52 16.07
N ASP A 120 48.34 12.54 15.14
CA ASP A 120 49.61 13.24 15.31
C ASP A 120 49.41 14.77 15.46
N LYS A 121 50.32 15.41 16.19
CA LYS A 121 50.31 16.86 16.40
C LYS A 121 50.74 17.63 15.14
N MET A 122 51.54 16.99 14.29
CA MET A 122 52.07 17.60 13.08
C MET A 122 51.08 17.41 11.93
N VAL A 123 50.60 18.52 11.37
CA VAL A 123 49.62 18.53 10.28
C VAL A 123 50.08 17.72 9.04
N PRO A 124 51.36 17.80 8.59
CA PRO A 124 51.82 16.98 7.47
C PRO A 124 51.70 15.47 7.72
N VAL A 125 52.10 15.01 8.91
CA VAL A 125 51.99 13.60 9.32
C VAL A 125 50.53 13.17 9.36
N LYS A 126 49.65 14.00 9.93
CA LYS A 126 48.21 13.72 9.97
C LYS A 126 47.62 13.55 8.57
N ASN A 127 47.94 14.47 7.65
CA ASN A 127 47.40 14.44 6.29
C ASN A 127 47.92 13.22 5.52
N ALA A 128 49.23 12.92 5.64
CA ALA A 128 49.83 11.72 5.06
C ALA A 128 49.21 10.43 5.63
N ALA A 129 48.89 10.40 6.94
CA ALA A 129 48.26 9.26 7.59
C ALA A 129 46.83 9.03 7.06
N GLN A 130 46.05 10.10 6.88
CA GLN A 130 44.71 10.01 6.32
C GLN A 130 44.75 9.48 4.87
N SER A 131 45.63 10.03 4.03
CA SER A 131 45.79 9.56 2.64
C SER A 131 46.25 8.10 2.58
N ALA A 132 47.22 7.71 3.41
CA ALA A 132 47.72 6.33 3.48
C ALA A 132 46.64 5.35 3.96
N ALA A 133 45.81 5.71 4.96
CA ALA A 133 44.71 4.87 5.43
C ALA A 133 43.69 4.61 4.31
N LEU A 134 43.28 5.66 3.60
CA LEU A 134 42.35 5.55 2.48
C LEU A 134 42.94 4.76 1.31
N ALA A 135 44.23 4.93 1.03
CA ALA A 135 44.92 4.17 0.00
C ALA A 135 44.94 2.66 0.32
N ILE A 136 45.29 2.27 1.56
CA ILE A 136 45.25 0.87 1.98
C ILE A 136 43.85 0.29 1.77
N VAL A 137 42.82 1.00 2.22
CA VAL A 137 41.43 0.53 2.16
C VAL A 137 40.91 0.39 0.72
N LYS A 138 41.37 1.23 -0.20
CA LYS A 138 41.00 1.14 -1.62
C LYS A 138 41.80 0.09 -2.40
N ALA A 139 42.97 -0.27 -1.90
CA ALA A 139 43.86 -1.24 -2.53
C ALA A 139 43.46 -2.69 -2.27
N VAL A 140 42.64 -2.94 -1.24
CA VAL A 140 42.30 -4.30 -0.84
C VAL A 140 41.31 -4.98 -1.79
N ASN A 141 41.47 -6.28 -1.92
CA ASN A 141 40.57 -7.19 -2.58
C ASN A 141 39.21 -7.11 -1.89
N ALA A 142 38.15 -7.04 -2.70
CA ALA A 142 36.81 -6.88 -2.18
C ALA A 142 36.42 -7.99 -1.20
N ASN A 143 36.88 -9.22 -1.42
CA ASN A 143 36.57 -10.36 -0.53
C ASN A 143 37.33 -10.31 0.80
N ALA A 144 38.27 -9.37 0.98
CA ALA A 144 39.03 -9.23 2.21
C ALA A 144 38.47 -8.16 3.16
N VAL A 145 37.27 -7.64 2.92
CA VAL A 145 36.57 -6.70 3.82
C VAL A 145 36.57 -7.23 5.26
N LYS A 146 36.38 -8.54 5.45
CA LYS A 146 36.38 -9.21 6.77
C LYS A 146 37.72 -9.08 7.52
N ALA A 147 38.84 -8.89 6.83
CA ALA A 147 40.15 -8.63 7.43
C ALA A 147 40.39 -7.14 7.73
N VAL A 148 39.88 -6.24 6.86
CA VAL A 148 40.16 -4.80 6.90
C VAL A 148 39.24 -4.07 7.88
N LEU A 149 38.01 -4.53 8.03
CA LEU A 149 36.99 -3.86 8.82
C LEU A 149 37.26 -3.84 10.34
N PRO A 150 37.75 -4.91 10.99
CA PRO A 150 37.98 -4.91 12.44
C PRO A 150 38.98 -3.84 12.92
N PRO A 151 40.15 -3.61 12.25
CA PRO A 151 41.01 -2.46 12.54
C PRO A 151 40.30 -1.10 12.50
N ILE A 152 39.43 -0.88 11.52
CA ILE A 152 38.70 0.39 11.34
C ILE A 152 37.68 0.57 12.46
N ILE A 153 36.87 -0.46 12.73
CA ILE A 153 35.88 -0.46 13.82
C ILE A 153 36.57 -0.18 15.16
N ASN A 154 37.66 -0.88 15.45
CA ASN A 154 38.39 -0.69 16.69
C ASN A 154 38.92 0.74 16.83
N SER A 155 39.43 1.34 15.74
CA SER A 155 39.86 2.74 15.75
C SER A 155 38.69 3.69 16.03
N ILE A 156 37.53 3.53 15.39
CA ILE A 156 36.34 4.38 15.63
C ILE A 156 35.89 4.32 17.09
N LEU A 157 35.83 3.11 17.67
CA LEU A 157 35.34 2.89 19.03
C LEU A 157 36.32 3.34 20.11
N THR A 158 37.63 3.10 19.92
CA THR A 158 38.64 3.30 20.97
C THR A 158 39.43 4.61 20.85
N ALA A 159 39.43 5.24 19.67
CA ALA A 159 40.23 6.44 19.43
C ALA A 159 39.82 7.60 20.34
N GLN A 160 40.83 8.20 20.96
CA GLN A 160 40.66 9.39 21.80
C GLN A 160 40.66 10.69 20.99
N LYS A 161 41.10 10.65 19.73
CA LYS A 161 41.18 11.80 18.82
C LYS A 161 40.05 11.73 17.82
N TRP A 162 39.23 12.78 17.77
CA TRP A 162 38.08 12.84 16.86
C TRP A 162 38.48 12.78 15.38
N GLN A 163 39.68 13.23 15.03
CA GLN A 163 40.20 13.16 13.67
C GLN A 163 40.40 11.71 13.19
N GLU A 164 40.92 10.86 14.08
CA GLU A 164 41.09 9.42 13.81
C GLU A 164 39.72 8.74 13.63
N LYS A 165 38.73 9.06 14.47
CA LYS A 165 37.35 8.58 14.29
C LYS A 165 36.77 8.98 12.93
N ILE A 166 36.95 10.23 12.51
CA ILE A 166 36.49 10.71 11.19
C ILE A 166 37.18 9.93 10.08
N THR A 167 38.50 9.71 10.15
CA THR A 167 39.19 8.92 9.14
C THR A 167 38.74 7.46 9.13
N GLY A 168 38.41 6.88 10.28
CA GLY A 168 37.77 5.56 10.33
C GLY A 168 36.43 5.53 9.59
N LEU A 169 35.58 6.56 9.78
CA LEU A 169 34.33 6.72 9.02
C LEU A 169 34.60 6.93 7.52
N ASP A 170 35.61 7.71 7.15
CA ASP A 170 36.05 7.89 5.76
C ASP A 170 36.47 6.56 5.13
N CYS A 171 37.13 5.69 5.90
CA CYS A 171 37.51 4.36 5.44
C CYS A 171 36.30 3.46 5.20
N ILE A 172 35.28 3.52 6.06
CA ILE A 172 34.01 2.81 5.80
C ILE A 172 33.37 3.31 4.51
N GLU A 173 33.32 4.63 4.28
CA GLU A 173 32.77 5.17 3.03
C GLU A 173 33.58 4.76 1.80
N ALA A 174 34.91 4.67 1.93
CA ALA A 174 35.76 4.16 0.85
C ALA A 174 35.43 2.70 0.52
N LEU A 175 35.18 1.85 1.52
CA LEU A 175 34.75 0.46 1.31
C LEU A 175 33.35 0.36 0.68
N VAL A 176 32.43 1.27 1.01
CA VAL A 176 31.11 1.34 0.35
C VAL A 176 31.29 1.56 -1.16
N GLU A 177 32.26 2.40 -1.54
CA GLU A 177 32.52 2.73 -2.94
C GLU A 177 33.32 1.63 -3.67
N SER A 178 34.29 0.99 -3.01
CA SER A 178 35.18 -0.01 -3.64
C SER A 178 34.63 -1.45 -3.57
N CYS A 179 33.88 -1.79 -2.53
CA CYS A 179 33.48 -3.18 -2.21
C CYS A 179 32.00 -3.27 -1.75
N PRO A 180 31.02 -2.70 -2.48
CA PRO A 180 29.65 -2.56 -1.99
C PRO A 180 28.95 -3.89 -1.69
N ILE A 181 29.18 -4.93 -2.52
CA ILE A 181 28.51 -6.23 -2.39
C ILE A 181 28.98 -6.94 -1.12
N GLN A 182 30.30 -7.04 -0.94
CA GLN A 182 30.92 -7.71 0.20
C GLN A 182 30.62 -6.97 1.51
N LEU A 183 30.63 -5.63 1.48
CA LEU A 183 30.34 -4.81 2.64
C LEU A 183 28.86 -4.90 3.06
N ALA A 184 27.93 -5.21 2.15
CA ALA A 184 26.52 -5.38 2.47
C ALA A 184 26.32 -6.45 3.55
N PHE A 185 27.03 -7.57 3.47
CA PHE A 185 27.01 -8.64 4.47
C PHE A 185 27.59 -8.22 5.83
N ARG A 186 28.31 -7.09 5.89
CA ARG A 186 28.90 -6.52 7.12
C ARG A 186 28.13 -5.31 7.65
N VAL A 187 27.03 -4.93 7.01
CA VAL A 187 26.12 -3.89 7.54
C VAL A 187 25.71 -4.17 8.99
N PRO A 188 25.40 -5.41 9.43
CA PRO A 188 25.10 -5.70 10.84
C PRO A 188 26.20 -5.29 11.82
N ASP A 189 27.47 -5.38 11.42
CA ASP A 189 28.63 -4.99 12.23
C ASP A 189 28.82 -3.46 12.23
N LEU A 190 28.48 -2.81 11.11
CA LEU A 190 28.64 -1.38 10.90
C LEU A 190 27.57 -0.52 11.58
N ILE A 191 26.30 -0.95 11.52
CA ILE A 191 25.18 -0.15 12.03
C ILE A 191 25.38 0.24 13.50
N PRO A 192 25.75 -0.65 14.44
CA PRO A 192 25.98 -0.27 15.83
C PRO A 192 27.12 0.75 16.01
N VAL A 193 28.23 0.55 15.29
CA VAL A 193 29.45 1.38 15.39
C VAL A 193 29.22 2.80 14.88
N VAL A 194 28.58 2.91 13.70
CA VAL A 194 28.24 4.20 13.12
C VAL A 194 27.13 4.87 13.93
N SER A 195 26.16 4.10 14.44
CA SER A 195 25.12 4.61 15.33
C SER A 195 25.72 5.25 16.57
N GLU A 196 26.65 4.59 17.27
CA GLU A 196 27.32 5.17 18.44
C GLU A 196 28.07 6.47 18.09
N SER A 197 28.70 6.52 16.92
CA SER A 197 29.40 7.71 16.43
C SER A 197 28.45 8.89 16.12
N MET A 198 27.19 8.63 15.78
CA MET A 198 26.16 9.68 15.62
C MET A 198 25.83 10.38 16.95
N TRP A 199 26.17 9.77 18.09
CA TRP A 199 25.99 10.32 19.43
C TRP A 199 27.28 10.91 20.02
N ASP A 200 28.38 10.95 19.28
CA ASP A 200 29.67 11.49 19.75
C ASP A 200 29.57 12.97 20.18
N THR A 201 30.23 13.35 21.26
CA THR A 201 30.20 14.74 21.76
C THR A 201 30.67 15.80 20.75
N LYS A 202 31.49 15.43 19.75
CA LYS A 202 32.05 16.35 18.76
C LYS A 202 31.11 16.51 17.55
N PRO A 203 30.60 17.72 17.23
CA PRO A 203 29.64 17.94 16.14
C PRO A 203 30.13 17.47 14.76
N GLU A 204 31.44 17.60 14.50
CA GLU A 204 32.06 17.17 13.25
C GLU A 204 31.99 15.64 13.08
N VAL A 205 32.16 14.88 14.16
CA VAL A 205 32.01 13.41 14.16
C VAL A 205 30.55 13.04 13.94
N LYS A 206 29.60 13.68 14.64
CA LYS A 206 28.16 13.43 14.44
C LYS A 206 27.74 13.64 12.98
N LYS A 207 28.16 14.76 12.39
CA LYS A 207 27.83 15.10 11.00
C LYS A 207 28.41 14.07 10.04
N ARG A 208 29.66 13.65 10.25
CA ARG A 208 30.29 12.63 9.41
C ARG A 208 29.59 11.28 9.56
N ALA A 209 29.37 10.83 10.79
CA ALA A 209 28.71 9.56 11.08
C ALA A 209 27.30 9.48 10.49
N TYR A 210 26.54 10.59 10.50
CA TYR A 210 25.23 10.64 9.86
C TYR A 210 25.32 10.38 8.35
N GLY A 211 26.24 11.04 7.64
CA GLY A 211 26.46 10.79 6.20
C GLY A 211 27.00 9.40 5.90
N THR A 212 27.88 8.87 6.76
CA THR A 212 28.36 7.48 6.65
C THR A 212 27.22 6.49 6.87
N MET A 213 26.30 6.76 7.80
CA MET A 213 25.10 5.94 8.01
C MET A 213 24.20 5.91 6.77
N GLU A 214 24.00 7.04 6.08
CA GLU A 214 23.26 7.08 4.81
C GLU A 214 23.91 6.20 3.74
N LYS A 215 25.24 6.26 3.60
CA LYS A 215 25.99 5.42 2.65
C LYS A 215 25.91 3.93 3.00
N VAL A 216 26.08 3.58 4.28
CA VAL A 216 25.98 2.18 4.75
C VAL A 216 24.57 1.64 4.56
N CYS A 217 23.53 2.41 4.90
CA CYS A 217 22.15 1.99 4.67
C CYS A 217 21.79 1.90 3.18
N GLY A 218 22.50 2.65 2.31
CA GLY A 218 22.37 2.53 0.86
C GLY A 218 22.80 1.17 0.29
N LEU A 219 23.51 0.34 1.07
CA LEU A 219 23.84 -1.04 0.70
C LEU A 219 22.67 -2.02 0.97
N ILE A 220 21.63 -1.59 1.69
CA ILE A 220 20.50 -2.45 2.02
C ILE A 220 19.58 -2.56 0.80
N VAL A 221 19.57 -3.72 0.17
CA VAL A 221 18.71 -4.02 -0.98
C VAL A 221 17.39 -4.62 -0.48
N ASN A 222 16.43 -3.77 -0.12
CA ASN A 222 15.07 -4.20 0.20
C ASN A 222 14.05 -3.10 -0.16
N LYS A 223 13.23 -3.39 -1.18
CA LYS A 223 12.27 -2.42 -1.75
C LYS A 223 11.17 -2.01 -0.76
N ASP A 224 10.85 -2.85 0.22
CA ASP A 224 9.78 -2.56 1.18
C ASP A 224 10.20 -1.49 2.18
N ILE A 225 11.49 -1.44 2.52
CA ILE A 225 12.02 -0.47 3.50
C ILE A 225 12.77 0.71 2.89
N GLU A 226 13.14 0.66 1.61
CA GLU A 226 13.96 1.67 0.93
C GLU A 226 13.47 3.10 1.17
N ARG A 227 12.18 3.35 0.96
CA ARG A 227 11.56 4.69 1.17
C ARG A 227 11.56 5.15 2.63
N PHE A 228 11.76 4.25 3.58
CA PHE A 228 11.77 4.53 5.02
C PHE A 228 13.18 4.67 5.59
N ILE A 229 14.23 4.27 4.86
CA ILE A 229 15.63 4.37 5.31
C ILE A 229 15.97 5.76 5.89
N PRO A 230 15.63 6.90 5.24
CA PRO A 230 15.92 8.21 5.80
C PRO A 230 15.25 8.45 7.17
N GLU A 231 14.04 7.93 7.36
CA GLU A 231 13.31 8.06 8.62
C GLU A 231 13.82 7.10 9.70
N LEU A 232 14.27 5.91 9.31
CA LEU A 232 14.97 4.97 10.19
C LEU A 232 16.27 5.57 10.74
N ILE A 233 17.07 6.21 9.88
CA ILE A 233 18.31 6.90 10.28
C ILE A 233 18.00 8.05 11.24
N LYS A 234 16.95 8.85 10.96
CA LYS A 234 16.51 9.89 11.88
C LYS A 234 16.10 9.33 13.24
N CYS A 235 15.42 8.19 13.28
CA CYS A 235 15.08 7.51 14.53
C CYS A 235 16.30 7.07 15.35
N ILE A 236 17.37 6.64 14.69
CA ILE A 236 18.64 6.31 15.34
C ILE A 236 19.27 7.56 15.97
N ALA A 237 19.21 8.70 15.27
CA ALA A 237 19.70 9.98 15.77
C ALA A 237 18.80 10.60 16.86
N LYS A 238 17.48 10.37 16.76
CA LYS A 238 16.43 10.98 17.58
C LYS A 238 15.37 9.94 17.96
N PRO A 239 15.51 9.28 19.12
CA PRO A 239 14.57 8.25 19.56
C PRO A 239 13.14 8.73 19.80
N GLU A 240 12.92 10.04 19.94
CA GLU A 240 11.59 10.65 20.07
C GLU A 240 10.69 10.39 18.84
N ASN A 241 11.28 10.11 17.67
CA ASN A 241 10.54 9.84 16.43
C ASN A 241 10.02 8.39 16.33
N VAL A 242 10.41 7.49 17.25
CA VAL A 242 10.05 6.06 17.21
C VAL A 242 8.54 5.84 17.03
N PRO A 243 7.64 6.51 17.78
CA PRO A 243 6.20 6.30 17.62
C PRO A 243 5.69 6.61 16.21
N GLU A 244 6.19 7.69 15.60
CA GLU A 244 5.79 8.11 14.25
C GLU A 244 6.32 7.14 13.20
N THR A 245 7.59 6.75 13.28
CA THR A 245 8.20 5.81 12.34
C THR A 245 7.58 4.42 12.42
N VAL A 246 7.27 3.92 13.63
CA VAL A 246 6.51 2.67 13.81
C VAL A 246 5.11 2.78 13.22
N HIS A 247 4.46 3.94 13.34
CA HIS A 247 3.15 4.15 12.74
C HIS A 247 3.21 4.08 11.21
N LEU A 248 4.24 4.68 10.59
CA LEU A 248 4.45 4.66 9.14
C LEU A 248 4.74 3.25 8.63
N LEU A 249 5.61 2.52 9.31
CA LEU A 249 5.99 1.15 8.94
C LEU A 249 4.90 0.12 9.19
N GLY A 250 4.00 0.37 10.15
CA GLY A 250 2.91 -0.56 10.46
C GLY A 250 1.90 -0.77 9.32
N ALA A 251 1.88 0.12 8.32
CA ALA A 251 1.08 -0.03 7.10
C ALA A 251 1.89 -0.59 5.92
N THR A 252 3.18 -0.82 6.10
CA THR A 252 4.05 -1.40 5.08
C THR A 252 3.78 -2.88 4.98
N THR A 253 3.68 -3.33 3.73
CA THR A 253 3.62 -4.75 3.43
C THR A 253 5.02 -5.20 3.10
N PHE A 254 5.53 -6.15 3.88
CA PHE A 254 6.79 -6.81 3.55
C PHE A 254 6.49 -7.93 2.57
N VAL A 255 7.27 -7.96 1.48
CA VAL A 255 7.17 -8.90 0.37
C VAL A 255 8.55 -9.46 0.08
N THR A 256 9.57 -8.61 0.02
CA THR A 256 10.95 -9.01 -0.22
C THR A 256 11.49 -9.80 0.96
N ASP A 257 12.35 -10.78 0.67
CA ASP A 257 13.05 -11.55 1.69
C ASP A 257 13.84 -10.63 2.62
N VAL A 258 13.88 -11.04 3.89
CA VAL A 258 14.48 -10.24 4.94
C VAL A 258 15.84 -10.84 5.29
N HIS A 259 16.88 -10.21 4.74
CA HIS A 259 18.28 -10.52 5.04
C HIS A 259 18.81 -9.75 6.26
N GLU A 260 20.00 -10.12 6.71
CA GLU A 260 20.70 -9.56 7.87
C GLU A 260 20.80 -8.01 7.85
N PRO A 261 21.13 -7.35 6.72
CA PRO A 261 21.24 -5.88 6.68
C PRO A 261 19.91 -5.18 6.96
N THR A 262 18.80 -5.75 6.50
CA THR A 262 17.44 -5.25 6.76
C THR A 262 17.09 -5.36 8.26
N LEU A 263 17.43 -6.50 8.89
CA LEU A 263 17.23 -6.67 10.32
C LEU A 263 18.11 -5.74 11.15
N ALA A 264 19.35 -5.50 10.72
CA ALA A 264 20.29 -4.64 11.43
C ALA A 264 19.75 -3.21 11.65
N ILE A 265 19.02 -2.66 10.67
CA ILE A 265 18.41 -1.33 10.79
C ILE A 265 17.01 -1.36 11.41
N MET A 266 16.22 -2.42 11.19
CA MET A 266 14.85 -2.53 11.69
C MET A 266 14.79 -2.92 13.17
N VAL A 267 15.63 -3.85 13.63
CA VAL A 267 15.59 -4.39 14.99
C VAL A 267 15.79 -3.31 16.06
N PRO A 268 16.74 -2.36 15.94
CA PRO A 268 16.88 -1.28 16.92
C PRO A 268 15.65 -0.38 17.05
N LEU A 269 14.91 -0.16 15.95
CA LEU A 269 13.62 0.55 15.99
C LEU A 269 12.57 -0.29 16.73
N LEU A 270 12.45 -1.56 16.37
CA LEU A 270 11.43 -2.47 16.91
C LEU A 270 11.64 -2.74 18.39
N ASP A 271 12.87 -2.93 18.84
CA ASP A 271 13.22 -3.06 20.25
C ASP A 271 12.79 -1.81 21.05
N ARG A 272 13.05 -0.60 20.53
CA ARG A 272 12.56 0.64 21.15
C ARG A 272 11.04 0.72 21.16
N GLY A 273 10.38 0.37 20.05
CA GLY A 273 8.92 0.39 19.94
C GLY A 273 8.22 -0.63 20.85
N LEU A 274 8.81 -1.81 21.05
CA LEU A 274 8.32 -2.81 22.01
C LEU A 274 8.45 -2.32 23.47
N ASN A 275 9.43 -1.47 23.74
CA ASN A 275 9.66 -0.89 25.06
C ASN A 275 8.96 0.46 25.30
N GLU A 276 8.20 0.96 24.33
CA GLU A 276 7.47 2.23 24.48
C GLU A 276 6.33 2.19 25.51
N ARG A 277 5.83 3.34 25.92
CA ARG A 277 4.72 3.45 26.89
C ARG A 277 3.35 3.20 26.26
N ASP A 278 3.16 3.62 25.01
CA ASP A 278 1.88 3.51 24.32
C ASP A 278 1.61 2.06 23.85
N THR A 279 0.47 1.51 24.26
CA THR A 279 0.01 0.18 23.87
C THR A 279 -0.19 0.05 22.36
N ALA A 280 -0.63 1.12 21.69
CA ALA A 280 -0.82 1.10 20.25
C ALA A 280 0.50 0.92 19.49
N ILE A 281 1.58 1.54 19.97
CA ILE A 281 2.93 1.42 19.41
C ILE A 281 3.48 0.02 19.65
N LYS A 282 3.40 -0.50 20.87
CA LYS A 282 3.81 -1.87 21.19
C LYS A 282 3.15 -2.91 20.30
N ARG A 283 1.83 -2.79 20.09
CA ARG A 283 1.07 -3.66 19.19
C ARG A 283 1.59 -3.55 17.76
N LYS A 284 1.78 -2.34 17.24
CA LYS A 284 2.30 -2.14 15.88
C LYS A 284 3.72 -2.69 15.72
N SER A 285 4.59 -2.49 16.70
CA SER A 285 5.94 -3.08 16.69
C SER A 285 5.86 -4.61 16.64
N ALA A 286 4.97 -5.24 17.41
CA ALA A 286 4.77 -6.68 17.35
C ALA A 286 4.26 -7.16 15.99
N VAL A 287 3.33 -6.42 15.35
CA VAL A 287 2.84 -6.73 14.00
C VAL A 287 3.96 -6.60 12.96
N ILE A 288 4.83 -5.59 13.07
CA ILE A 288 5.97 -5.44 12.16
C ILE A 288 6.96 -6.60 12.36
N VAL A 289 7.27 -6.97 13.61
CA VAL A 289 8.11 -8.15 13.89
C VAL A 289 7.51 -9.41 13.28
N ASP A 290 6.21 -9.65 13.47
CA ASP A 290 5.51 -10.80 12.91
C ASP A 290 5.58 -10.85 11.38
N ASN A 291 5.27 -9.75 10.70
CA ASN A 291 5.24 -9.70 9.24
C ASN A 291 6.64 -9.81 8.62
N MET A 292 7.63 -9.16 9.24
CA MET A 292 9.01 -9.15 8.75
C MET A 292 9.69 -10.51 8.98
N CYS A 293 9.56 -11.09 10.18
CA CYS A 293 10.25 -12.34 10.50
C CYS A 293 9.70 -13.55 9.72
N LYS A 294 8.45 -13.52 9.24
CA LYS A 294 7.91 -14.58 8.35
C LYS A 294 8.67 -14.74 7.03
N LEU A 295 9.39 -13.70 6.62
CA LEU A 295 10.12 -13.61 5.35
C LEU A 295 11.62 -13.83 5.53
N VAL A 296 12.04 -14.37 6.69
CA VAL A 296 13.43 -14.76 6.90
C VAL A 296 13.56 -16.25 6.63
N GLU A 297 14.41 -16.60 5.66
CA GLU A 297 14.55 -17.97 5.17
C GLU A 297 15.49 -18.81 6.04
N ASP A 298 16.56 -18.20 6.54
CA ASP A 298 17.62 -18.87 7.27
C ASP A 298 17.51 -18.53 8.78
N PRO A 299 17.24 -19.53 9.64
CA PRO A 299 17.13 -19.33 11.08
C PRO A 299 18.35 -18.65 11.72
N ASN A 300 19.55 -18.82 11.15
CA ASN A 300 20.78 -18.21 11.65
C ASN A 300 20.72 -16.68 11.61
N ILE A 301 20.03 -16.11 10.61
CA ILE A 301 19.86 -14.67 10.43
C ILE A 301 19.10 -14.09 11.62
N VAL A 302 17.97 -14.73 11.99
CA VAL A 302 17.13 -14.27 13.11
C VAL A 302 17.79 -14.52 14.45
N ALA A 303 18.57 -15.61 14.59
CA ALA A 303 19.20 -16.02 15.84
C ALA A 303 20.00 -14.89 16.50
N ALA A 304 20.76 -14.12 15.71
CA ALA A 304 21.55 -12.97 16.20
C ALA A 304 20.69 -11.85 16.81
N PHE A 305 19.40 -11.73 16.43
CA PHE A 305 18.50 -10.67 16.86
C PHE A 305 17.45 -11.12 17.89
N LEU A 306 17.27 -12.43 18.11
CA LEU A 306 16.40 -12.99 19.14
C LEU A 306 16.62 -12.40 20.54
N PRO A 307 17.88 -12.20 21.02
CA PRO A 307 18.13 -11.64 22.34
C PRO A 307 17.59 -10.21 22.53
N LYS A 308 17.36 -9.46 21.44
CA LYS A 308 16.82 -8.09 21.50
C LYS A 308 15.30 -8.07 21.44
N LEU A 309 14.68 -8.89 20.60
CA LEU A 309 13.23 -8.84 20.36
C LEU A 309 12.41 -9.69 21.35
N MET A 310 12.87 -10.90 21.69
CA MET A 310 12.10 -11.83 22.53
C MET A 310 11.76 -11.27 23.92
N PRO A 311 12.70 -10.62 24.66
CA PRO A 311 12.38 -10.09 25.98
C PRO A 311 11.25 -9.05 25.95
N GLY A 312 11.25 -8.16 24.94
CA GLY A 312 10.21 -7.15 24.75
C GLY A 312 8.84 -7.75 24.45
N LEU A 313 8.79 -8.77 23.57
CA LEU A 313 7.56 -9.48 23.23
C LEU A 313 7.01 -10.28 24.42
N ASN A 314 7.84 -11.04 25.14
CA ASN A 314 7.42 -11.78 26.33
C ASN A 314 6.83 -10.82 27.38
N LYS A 315 7.56 -9.74 27.71
CA LYS A 315 7.10 -8.73 28.66
C LYS A 315 5.76 -8.12 28.23
N ASN A 316 5.58 -7.83 26.95
CA ASN A 316 4.32 -7.25 26.45
C ASN A 316 3.18 -8.27 26.48
N TYR A 317 3.42 -9.54 26.17
CA TYR A 317 2.41 -10.59 26.23
C TYR A 317 1.86 -10.76 27.66
N ASP A 318 2.74 -10.73 28.66
CA ASP A 318 2.37 -10.91 30.07
C ASP A 318 1.64 -9.69 30.67
N ASN A 319 1.96 -8.48 30.21
CA ASN A 319 1.54 -7.24 30.88
C ASN A 319 0.49 -6.41 30.12
N LEU A 320 0.24 -6.67 28.83
CA LEU A 320 -0.75 -5.91 28.07
C LEU A 320 -2.18 -6.29 28.47
N ALA A 321 -2.97 -5.30 28.89
CA ALA A 321 -4.36 -5.48 29.28
C ALA A 321 -5.32 -5.62 28.07
N ASP A 322 -4.99 -4.97 26.95
CA ASP A 322 -5.78 -5.02 25.72
C ASP A 322 -5.67 -6.42 25.06
N PRO A 323 -6.78 -7.16 24.89
CA PRO A 323 -6.74 -8.51 24.34
C PRO A 323 -6.18 -8.57 22.91
N GLU A 324 -6.49 -7.59 22.07
CA GLU A 324 -6.03 -7.53 20.69
C GLU A 324 -4.51 -7.31 20.63
N ALA A 325 -3.98 -6.32 21.38
CA ALA A 325 -2.55 -6.06 21.46
C ALA A 325 -1.77 -7.26 21.99
N ARG A 326 -2.31 -7.97 22.98
CA ARG A 326 -1.73 -9.20 23.52
C ARG A 326 -1.75 -10.34 22.50
N GLU A 327 -2.82 -10.51 21.75
CA GLU A 327 -2.92 -11.52 20.68
C GLU A 327 -1.88 -11.27 19.58
N LYS A 328 -1.76 -10.03 19.08
CA LYS A 328 -0.76 -9.68 18.07
C LYS A 328 0.67 -9.82 18.60
N THR A 329 0.91 -9.52 19.87
CA THR A 329 2.19 -9.76 20.54
C THR A 329 2.53 -11.25 20.59
N LYS A 330 1.54 -12.09 20.91
CA LYS A 330 1.70 -13.55 20.90
C LYS A 330 2.02 -14.07 19.50
N GLN A 331 1.30 -13.60 18.48
CA GLN A 331 1.55 -13.99 17.08
C GLN A 331 2.99 -13.66 16.66
N GLY A 332 3.47 -12.44 16.95
CA GLY A 332 4.86 -12.07 16.67
C GLY A 332 5.88 -12.91 17.43
N LEU A 333 5.62 -13.25 18.69
CA LEU A 333 6.48 -14.12 19.49
C LEU A 333 6.53 -15.55 18.93
N ASP A 334 5.38 -16.13 18.57
CA ASP A 334 5.28 -17.49 18.05
C ASP A 334 5.98 -17.60 16.68
N THR A 335 5.79 -16.60 15.80
CA THR A 335 6.52 -16.50 14.53
C THR A 335 8.03 -16.41 14.78
N LEU A 336 8.46 -15.54 15.69
CA LEU A 336 9.88 -15.32 15.97
C LEU A 336 10.55 -16.59 16.52
N LYS A 337 9.87 -17.33 17.40
CA LYS A 337 10.36 -18.64 17.90
C LYS A 337 10.45 -19.68 16.80
N ARG A 338 9.44 -19.78 15.94
CA ARG A 338 9.41 -20.75 14.83
C ARG A 338 10.54 -20.46 13.84
N VAL A 339 10.66 -19.22 13.40
CA VAL A 339 11.65 -18.81 12.38
C VAL A 339 13.07 -18.89 12.94
N GLY A 340 13.26 -18.45 14.19
CA GLY A 340 14.54 -18.58 14.87
C GLY A 340 14.86 -19.98 15.40
N ALA A 341 14.10 -21.01 15.01
CA ALA A 341 14.25 -22.41 15.43
C ALA A 341 14.46 -22.60 16.96
N VAL A 342 13.79 -21.78 17.77
CA VAL A 342 13.93 -21.78 19.23
C VAL A 342 13.38 -23.09 19.79
N GLY A 343 14.21 -23.79 20.58
CA GLY A 343 13.83 -25.07 21.19
C GLY A 343 12.65 -24.93 22.15
N ASP A 344 11.97 -26.04 22.46
CA ASP A 344 10.83 -26.09 23.39
C ASP A 344 11.18 -25.58 24.82
N ASP A 345 12.46 -25.62 25.19
CA ASP A 345 13.00 -25.07 26.45
C ASP A 345 13.24 -23.55 26.40
N GLY A 346 12.93 -22.90 25.27
CA GLY A 346 13.13 -21.48 25.04
C GLY A 346 14.57 -21.09 24.71
N LYS A 347 15.48 -22.05 24.51
CA LYS A 347 16.87 -21.74 24.15
C LYS A 347 16.99 -21.31 22.70
N ILE A 348 17.69 -20.20 22.53
CA ILE A 348 18.08 -19.64 21.24
C ILE A 348 19.14 -20.57 20.62
N PRO A 349 18.96 -21.02 19.38
CA PRO A 349 20.00 -21.76 18.66
C PRO A 349 21.29 -20.94 18.56
N GLU A 350 22.42 -21.62 18.65
CA GLU A 350 23.72 -21.00 18.41
C GLU A 350 23.83 -20.67 16.92
N ALA A 351 24.19 -19.42 16.61
CA ALA A 351 24.37 -18.99 15.24
C ALA A 351 25.54 -19.75 14.60
N SER A 352 25.45 -20.03 13.30
CA SER A 352 26.55 -20.66 12.57
C SER A 352 27.86 -19.86 12.67
N HIS A 353 28.94 -20.56 13.00
CA HIS A 353 30.30 -20.03 13.07
C HIS A 353 31.18 -20.46 11.88
N ALA A 354 30.57 -21.00 10.82
CA ALA A 354 31.30 -21.56 9.68
C ALA A 354 32.17 -20.52 8.95
N GLY A 355 31.62 -19.32 8.73
CA GLY A 355 32.34 -18.22 8.09
C GLY A 355 33.29 -17.45 9.02
N ASP A 356 33.32 -17.74 10.33
CA ASP A 356 34.11 -16.96 11.28
C ASP A 356 35.61 -17.11 11.03
N LEU A 357 36.33 -15.99 11.18
CA LEU A 357 37.78 -15.92 10.94
C LEU A 357 38.55 -16.98 11.74
N SER A 358 38.22 -17.17 13.02
CA SER A 358 38.88 -18.16 13.88
C SER A 358 38.63 -19.58 13.39
N THR A 359 37.40 -19.90 13.02
CA THR A 359 37.00 -21.24 12.53
C THR A 359 37.76 -21.59 11.27
N VAL A 360 37.71 -20.70 10.27
CA VAL A 360 38.37 -20.92 8.98
C VAL A 360 39.89 -20.95 9.12
N LEU A 361 40.47 -20.10 9.98
CA LEU A 361 41.91 -20.07 10.22
C LEU A 361 42.42 -21.36 10.88
N ASP A 362 41.66 -21.93 11.81
CA ASP A 362 42.02 -23.19 12.46
C ASP A 362 41.97 -24.36 11.46
N ILE A 363 40.94 -24.42 10.60
CA ILE A 363 40.85 -25.40 9.51
C ILE A 363 42.04 -25.24 8.54
N LEU A 364 42.35 -24.01 8.15
CA LEU A 364 43.47 -23.70 7.26
C LEU A 364 44.81 -24.15 7.85
N LYS A 365 45.05 -23.87 9.13
CA LYS A 365 46.27 -24.29 9.84
C LYS A 365 46.41 -25.80 9.92
N ASP A 366 45.31 -26.53 10.12
CA ASP A 366 45.30 -28.00 10.09
C ASP A 366 45.68 -28.55 8.71
N ILE A 367 45.06 -28.02 7.65
CA ILE A 367 45.34 -28.44 6.25
C ILE A 367 46.83 -28.24 5.93
N LEU A 368 47.38 -27.06 6.23
CA LEU A 368 48.78 -26.72 5.96
C LEU A 368 49.77 -27.49 6.85
N GLY A 369 49.36 -27.85 8.08
CA GLY A 369 50.19 -28.57 9.04
C GLY A 369 50.67 -29.95 8.57
N SER A 370 50.01 -30.53 7.56
CA SER A 370 50.34 -31.84 6.99
C SER A 370 51.57 -31.81 6.06
N LYS A 371 51.56 -30.97 5.02
CA LYS A 371 52.58 -30.91 3.94
C LYS A 371 53.35 -29.58 3.87
N HIS A 372 52.79 -28.48 4.36
CA HIS A 372 53.30 -27.12 4.14
C HIS A 372 53.60 -26.37 5.44
N LYS A 373 54.21 -27.02 6.43
CA LYS A 373 54.50 -26.44 7.76
C LYS A 373 55.25 -25.10 7.72
N ASN A 374 56.11 -24.88 6.73
CA ASN A 374 56.84 -23.63 6.57
C ASN A 374 55.93 -22.43 6.23
N ALA A 375 54.74 -22.66 5.69
CA ALA A 375 53.76 -21.61 5.40
C ALA A 375 53.16 -21.00 6.69
N LEU A 376 53.17 -21.75 7.80
CA LEU A 376 52.67 -21.30 9.11
C LEU A 376 53.41 -20.08 9.68
N LYS A 377 54.61 -19.74 9.16
CA LYS A 377 55.33 -18.53 9.56
C LYS A 377 54.72 -17.23 9.01
N PHE A 378 53.85 -17.32 8.00
CA PHE A 378 53.24 -16.18 7.32
C PHE A 378 51.85 -15.84 7.88
N GLU A 379 51.75 -15.65 9.19
CA GLU A 379 50.47 -15.44 9.88
C GLU A 379 49.58 -14.33 9.28
N PRO A 380 50.12 -13.17 8.81
CA PRO A 380 49.29 -12.15 8.15
C PRO A 380 48.58 -12.66 6.89
N ILE A 381 49.28 -13.46 6.07
CA ILE A 381 48.71 -14.03 4.83
C ILE A 381 47.65 -15.08 5.19
N LEU A 382 47.91 -15.93 6.19
CA LEU A 382 46.95 -16.94 6.64
C LEU A 382 45.66 -16.32 7.19
N THR A 383 45.80 -15.27 8.00
CA THR A 383 44.66 -14.52 8.54
C THR A 383 43.84 -13.88 7.42
N TYR A 384 44.52 -13.38 6.39
CA TYR A 384 43.89 -12.77 5.23
C TYR A 384 43.14 -13.79 4.36
N ILE A 385 43.75 -14.94 4.08
CA ILE A 385 43.10 -16.06 3.37
C ILE A 385 41.88 -16.53 4.14
N ALA A 386 41.99 -16.72 5.46
CA ALA A 386 40.88 -17.15 6.31
C ALA A 386 39.72 -16.14 6.30
N ALA A 387 40.03 -14.83 6.31
CA ALA A 387 39.03 -13.79 6.19
C ALA A 387 38.29 -13.81 4.84
N MET A 388 39.03 -14.00 3.73
CA MET A 388 38.46 -14.10 2.39
C MET A 388 37.61 -15.35 2.22
N ALA A 389 38.10 -16.51 2.68
CA ALA A 389 37.32 -17.75 2.68
C ALA A 389 36.07 -17.62 3.55
N GLY A 390 36.18 -17.00 4.73
CA GLY A 390 35.04 -16.69 5.58
C GLY A 390 34.01 -15.75 4.94
N GLN A 391 34.46 -14.80 4.11
CA GLN A 391 33.57 -13.94 3.33
C GLN A 391 32.83 -14.74 2.24
N LEU A 392 33.53 -15.62 1.51
CA LEU A 392 32.92 -16.49 0.49
C LEU A 392 31.87 -17.43 1.09
N ILE A 393 32.11 -17.95 2.30
CA ILE A 393 31.14 -18.79 3.04
C ILE A 393 29.90 -17.97 3.38
N ASP A 394 30.05 -16.75 3.89
CA ASP A 394 28.92 -15.87 4.23
C ASP A 394 28.10 -15.48 2.99
N GLU A 395 28.76 -15.33 1.84
CA GLU A 395 28.14 -15.08 0.53
C GLU A 395 27.50 -16.34 -0.08
N LYS A 396 27.61 -17.49 0.58
CA LYS A 396 27.13 -18.80 0.11
C LYS A 396 27.74 -19.18 -1.25
N VAL A 397 28.97 -18.75 -1.52
CA VAL A 397 29.71 -19.14 -2.71
C VAL A 397 30.34 -20.50 -2.44
N ALA A 398 29.77 -21.55 -3.01
CA ALA A 398 30.23 -22.92 -2.80
C ALA A 398 31.01 -23.50 -3.99
N ASP A 399 31.03 -22.86 -5.16
CA ASP A 399 31.70 -23.39 -6.34
C ASP A 399 33.24 -23.33 -6.27
N SER A 400 33.91 -24.35 -6.82
CA SER A 400 35.38 -24.43 -6.78
C SER A 400 36.08 -23.33 -7.58
N ILE A 401 35.48 -22.81 -8.65
CA ILE A 401 36.14 -21.88 -9.57
C ILE A 401 36.32 -20.54 -8.87
N SER A 402 35.27 -20.03 -8.23
CA SER A 402 35.28 -18.78 -7.47
C SER A 402 36.27 -18.83 -6.31
N TRP A 403 36.34 -19.94 -5.57
CA TRP A 403 37.32 -20.10 -4.50
C TRP A 403 38.76 -20.06 -5.02
N VAL A 404 39.05 -20.79 -6.10
CA VAL A 404 40.37 -20.82 -6.71
C VAL A 404 40.75 -19.44 -7.25
N GLN A 405 39.85 -18.77 -7.98
CA GLN A 405 40.11 -17.44 -8.52
C GLN A 405 40.46 -16.42 -7.43
N ASN A 406 39.79 -16.48 -6.28
CA ASN A 406 39.96 -15.50 -5.21
C ASN A 406 41.14 -15.82 -4.27
N LEU A 407 41.39 -17.09 -3.95
CA LEU A 407 42.35 -17.47 -2.91
C LEU A 407 43.71 -17.93 -3.48
N LYS A 408 43.75 -18.48 -4.71
CA LYS A 408 44.98 -19.02 -5.30
C LYS A 408 46.16 -18.04 -5.29
N PRO A 409 46.01 -16.74 -5.62
CA PRO A 409 47.13 -15.81 -5.61
C PRO A 409 47.85 -15.71 -4.26
N TYR A 410 47.11 -15.77 -3.16
CA TYR A 410 47.67 -15.70 -1.80
C TYR A 410 48.32 -17.02 -1.38
N PHE A 411 47.77 -18.16 -1.81
CA PHE A 411 48.41 -19.46 -1.60
C PHE A 411 49.70 -19.62 -2.41
N VAL A 412 49.73 -19.17 -3.66
CA VAL A 412 50.94 -19.20 -4.52
C VAL A 412 52.11 -18.50 -3.83
N ALA A 413 51.85 -17.38 -3.14
CA ALA A 413 52.87 -16.63 -2.40
C ALA A 413 53.56 -17.46 -1.28
N ILE A 414 52.82 -18.38 -0.64
CA ILE A 414 53.29 -19.09 0.57
C ILE A 414 53.60 -20.58 0.36
N ILE A 415 53.08 -21.22 -0.70
CA ILE A 415 53.28 -22.66 -0.98
C ILE A 415 53.62 -22.99 -2.45
N GLY A 416 53.63 -21.99 -3.34
CA GLY A 416 53.92 -22.18 -4.76
C GLY A 416 52.71 -22.67 -5.59
N GLU A 417 52.83 -22.62 -6.92
CA GLU A 417 51.68 -22.80 -7.83
C GLU A 417 51.14 -24.23 -7.91
N LYS A 418 52.00 -25.24 -7.73
CA LYS A 418 51.65 -26.65 -7.95
C LYS A 418 50.59 -27.18 -6.99
N ASP A 419 50.64 -26.75 -5.73
CA ASP A 419 49.78 -27.27 -4.66
C ASP A 419 48.66 -26.29 -4.27
N ALA A 420 48.71 -25.03 -4.73
CA ALA A 420 47.78 -23.97 -4.33
C ALA A 420 46.31 -24.32 -4.58
N GLU A 421 45.99 -24.83 -5.77
CA GLU A 421 44.61 -25.15 -6.16
C GLU A 421 44.03 -26.31 -5.34
N VAL A 422 44.85 -27.33 -5.07
CA VAL A 422 44.46 -28.49 -4.26
C VAL A 422 44.18 -28.08 -2.81
N VAL A 423 45.00 -27.19 -2.25
CA VAL A 423 44.80 -26.68 -0.89
C VAL A 423 43.57 -25.78 -0.80
N VAL A 424 43.30 -24.97 -1.82
CA VAL A 424 42.08 -24.15 -1.88
C VAL A 424 40.82 -25.02 -1.90
N ASP A 425 40.77 -26.05 -2.75
CA ASP A 425 39.61 -26.95 -2.80
C ASP A 425 39.45 -27.77 -1.50
N ALA A 426 40.56 -28.18 -0.87
CA ALA A 426 40.52 -28.82 0.44
C ALA A 426 39.97 -27.90 1.54
N LEU A 427 40.31 -26.60 1.50
CA LEU A 427 39.75 -25.61 2.41
C LEU A 427 38.26 -25.40 2.14
N ARG A 428 37.86 -25.24 0.87
CA ARG A 428 36.45 -25.10 0.44
C ARG A 428 35.58 -26.23 1.01
N LYS A 429 35.97 -27.48 0.75
CA LYS A 429 35.22 -28.67 1.18
C LYS A 429 35.11 -28.82 2.69
N ARG A 430 36.16 -28.45 3.43
CA ARG A 430 36.18 -28.57 4.90
C ARG A 430 35.50 -27.41 5.62
N ALA A 431 35.54 -26.21 5.04
CA ALA A 431 35.08 -24.99 5.70
C ALA A 431 33.66 -24.57 5.27
N SER A 432 33.23 -24.90 4.04
CA SER A 432 31.92 -24.51 3.51
C SER A 432 30.87 -25.62 3.70
N PRO A 433 29.79 -25.38 4.47
CA PRO A 433 28.68 -26.33 4.60
C PRO A 433 27.95 -26.53 3.25
N GLY A 434 27.64 -27.78 2.88
CA GLY A 434 26.88 -28.10 1.67
C GLY A 434 27.70 -28.14 0.36
N ALA A 435 28.99 -27.78 0.39
CA ALA A 435 29.85 -27.78 -0.81
C ALA A 435 30.06 -29.16 -1.46
N GLU A 436 29.86 -30.26 -0.72
CA GLU A 436 29.87 -31.63 -1.26
C GLU A 436 28.52 -32.04 -1.87
N GLU A 437 27.39 -31.47 -1.41
CA GLU A 437 26.04 -31.80 -1.89
C GLU A 437 25.71 -31.09 -3.22
N GLU A 438 26.26 -29.88 -3.46
CA GLU A 438 26.14 -29.17 -4.74
C GLU A 438 26.84 -29.89 -5.91
N ASP A 439 27.93 -30.62 -5.64
CA ASP A 439 28.63 -31.42 -6.65
C ASP A 439 27.76 -32.62 -7.14
N GLU A 440 26.64 -32.95 -6.45
CA GLU A 440 25.72 -34.06 -6.74
C GLU A 440 24.39 -33.65 -7.43
N GLY A 441 24.25 -32.42 -7.94
CA GLY A 441 22.99 -31.81 -8.41
C GLY A 441 21.94 -32.69 -9.12
N GLU A 442 20.66 -32.44 -8.79
CA GLU A 442 19.46 -33.12 -9.33
C GLU A 442 19.40 -33.14 -10.87
N ALA A 443 18.99 -34.27 -11.44
CA ALA A 443 18.84 -34.45 -12.89
C ALA A 443 17.65 -33.64 -13.45
N ASP A 444 17.91 -32.81 -14.47
CA ASP A 444 16.89 -32.02 -15.18
C ASP A 444 16.10 -32.94 -16.14
N ASP A 445 14.97 -33.48 -15.68
CA ASP A 445 14.12 -34.43 -16.42
C ASP A 445 13.17 -33.76 -17.46
N GLU A 446 13.18 -32.43 -17.62
CA GLU A 446 12.21 -31.71 -18.47
C GLU A 446 12.84 -31.03 -19.70
N GLU A 447 12.30 -31.25 -20.91
CA GLU A 447 12.77 -30.64 -22.16
C GLU A 447 12.40 -29.15 -22.32
N GLY A 448 13.40 -28.27 -22.49
CA GLY A 448 13.24 -26.86 -22.90
C GLY A 448 14.17 -25.87 -22.18
N GLU A 449 14.52 -24.76 -22.84
CA GLU A 449 15.28 -23.63 -22.25
C GLU A 449 14.42 -22.90 -21.20
N ASP A 450 14.98 -22.60 -20.03
CA ASP A 450 14.31 -21.82 -19.00
C ASP A 450 14.12 -20.37 -19.43
N LEU A 451 12.87 -19.91 -19.48
CA LEU A 451 12.53 -18.50 -19.57
C LEU A 451 12.65 -17.81 -18.21
N CYS A 452 12.27 -18.49 -17.13
CA CYS A 452 12.55 -18.04 -15.77
C CYS A 452 12.70 -19.25 -14.85
N ASN A 453 13.52 -19.10 -13.82
CA ASN A 453 13.60 -20.04 -12.71
C ASN A 453 13.85 -19.22 -11.44
N CYS A 454 12.77 -18.84 -10.75
CA CYS A 454 12.86 -17.98 -9.59
C CYS A 454 11.98 -18.47 -8.45
N THR A 455 12.47 -18.28 -7.24
CA THR A 455 11.68 -18.38 -6.01
C THR A 455 11.34 -16.96 -5.59
N PHE A 456 10.07 -16.71 -5.26
CA PHE A 456 9.65 -15.37 -4.85
C PHE A 456 8.47 -15.40 -3.89
N ASN A 457 8.30 -14.26 -3.22
CA ASN A 457 7.13 -13.92 -2.43
C ASN A 457 6.28 -12.89 -3.18
N LEU A 458 4.97 -12.92 -2.96
CA LEU A 458 4.05 -11.93 -3.51
C LEU A 458 3.03 -11.52 -2.46
N ALA A 459 2.87 -10.20 -2.29
CA ALA A 459 1.84 -9.63 -1.43
C ALA A 459 1.05 -8.55 -2.17
N TYR A 460 -0.12 -8.21 -1.64
CA TYR A 460 -0.96 -7.13 -2.18
C TYR A 460 -1.63 -6.35 -1.06
N GLY A 461 -1.24 -5.07 -0.89
CA GLY A 461 -1.49 -4.37 0.38
C GLY A 461 -0.93 -5.19 1.55
N ALA A 462 -1.39 -5.03 2.79
CA ALA A 462 -0.80 -5.69 3.98
C ALA A 462 -0.87 -7.24 4.03
N LYS A 463 -1.29 -7.92 2.96
CA LYS A 463 -1.54 -9.36 2.93
C LYS A 463 -0.59 -10.08 1.99
N ILE A 464 0.19 -11.00 2.54
CA ILE A 464 1.00 -11.97 1.79
C ILE A 464 0.06 -12.94 1.06
N LEU A 465 0.22 -13.05 -0.27
CA LEU A 465 -0.58 -13.92 -1.15
C LEU A 465 0.17 -15.21 -1.49
N LEU A 466 1.47 -15.11 -1.77
CA LEU A 466 2.38 -16.21 -2.06
C LEU A 466 3.62 -16.05 -1.19
N ASN A 467 4.04 -17.13 -0.55
CA ASN A 467 5.23 -17.20 0.27
C ASN A 467 6.11 -18.33 -0.26
N GLN A 468 7.37 -18.04 -0.56
CA GLN A 468 8.40 -18.92 -1.10
C GLN A 468 7.88 -19.81 -2.24
N THR A 469 7.22 -19.19 -3.21
CA THR A 469 6.66 -19.91 -4.35
C THR A 469 7.70 -20.00 -5.45
N HIS A 470 8.07 -21.21 -5.82
CA HIS A 470 8.95 -21.49 -6.94
C HIS A 470 8.19 -21.41 -8.26
N LEU A 471 8.71 -20.64 -9.21
CA LEU A 471 8.16 -20.49 -10.56
C LEU A 471 9.25 -20.71 -11.59
N ARG A 472 9.15 -21.86 -12.25
CA ARG A 472 9.95 -22.21 -13.43
C ARG A 472 9.05 -22.17 -14.66
N LEU A 473 9.42 -21.38 -15.65
CA LEU A 473 8.75 -21.32 -16.94
C LEU A 473 9.75 -21.68 -18.03
N LYS A 474 9.51 -22.77 -18.75
CA LYS A 474 10.28 -23.17 -19.95
C LYS A 474 9.68 -22.62 -21.25
N ARG A 475 10.55 -22.33 -22.22
CA ARG A 475 10.19 -21.83 -23.55
C ARG A 475 9.35 -22.85 -24.32
N GLY A 476 8.28 -22.38 -24.96
CA GLY A 476 7.41 -23.20 -25.81
C GLY A 476 6.32 -23.99 -25.06
N GLN A 477 6.34 -23.97 -23.72
CA GLN A 477 5.35 -24.63 -22.88
C GLN A 477 4.14 -23.74 -22.58
N ARG A 478 2.99 -24.36 -22.27
CA ARG A 478 1.74 -23.67 -21.92
C ARG A 478 1.38 -23.95 -20.47
N TYR A 479 1.29 -22.90 -19.67
CA TYR A 479 1.00 -22.97 -18.24
C TYR A 479 -0.40 -22.45 -17.94
N GLY A 480 -1.06 -23.06 -16.95
CA GLY A 480 -2.37 -22.62 -16.44
C GLY A 480 -2.30 -22.37 -14.94
N LEU A 481 -2.67 -21.17 -14.51
CA LEU A 481 -2.69 -20.81 -13.09
C LEU A 481 -4.08 -21.08 -12.49
N CYS A 482 -4.18 -22.08 -11.62
CA CYS A 482 -5.43 -22.50 -10.98
C CYS A 482 -5.41 -22.21 -9.47
N GLY A 483 -6.56 -21.88 -8.89
CA GLY A 483 -6.72 -21.59 -7.46
C GLY A 483 -8.08 -20.97 -7.13
N PRO A 484 -8.46 -20.86 -5.85
CA PRO A 484 -9.71 -20.21 -5.44
C PRO A 484 -9.73 -18.69 -5.73
N ASN A 485 -10.90 -18.05 -5.71
CA ASN A 485 -10.99 -16.60 -5.90
C ASN A 485 -10.39 -15.86 -4.70
N GLY A 486 -9.64 -14.78 -4.96
CA GLY A 486 -8.87 -14.07 -3.93
C GLY A 486 -7.52 -14.71 -3.54
N SER A 487 -7.11 -15.82 -4.18
CA SER A 487 -5.80 -16.46 -3.94
C SER A 487 -4.61 -15.73 -4.58
N GLY A 488 -4.83 -14.57 -5.21
CA GLY A 488 -3.76 -13.78 -5.81
C GLY A 488 -3.42 -14.06 -7.28
N LYS A 489 -4.22 -14.88 -8.01
CA LYS A 489 -3.94 -15.25 -9.42
C LYS A 489 -3.71 -14.04 -10.34
N SER A 490 -4.67 -13.10 -10.36
CA SER A 490 -4.56 -11.90 -11.19
C SER A 490 -3.45 -10.97 -10.69
N THR A 491 -3.21 -10.94 -9.38
CA THR A 491 -2.11 -10.18 -8.78
C THR A 491 -0.76 -10.71 -9.25
N LEU A 492 -0.57 -12.03 -9.27
CA LEU A 492 0.65 -12.65 -9.77
C LEU A 492 0.89 -12.31 -11.24
N MET A 493 -0.15 -12.43 -12.08
CA MET A 493 -0.05 -12.08 -13.49
C MET A 493 0.29 -10.60 -13.71
N ARG A 494 -0.30 -9.68 -12.91
CA ARG A 494 0.04 -8.26 -12.93
C ARG A 494 1.48 -8.02 -12.48
N ALA A 495 1.92 -8.69 -11.42
CA ALA A 495 3.26 -8.55 -10.87
C ALA A 495 4.34 -9.00 -11.87
N ILE A 496 4.11 -10.12 -12.57
CA ILE A 496 4.97 -10.57 -13.67
C ILE A 496 5.05 -9.49 -14.75
N ASN A 497 3.90 -8.97 -15.19
CA ASN A 497 3.85 -7.96 -16.24
C ASN A 497 4.41 -6.58 -15.84
N ASN A 498 4.46 -6.27 -14.55
CA ASN A 498 4.96 -5.00 -14.03
C ASN A 498 6.40 -5.08 -13.50
N GLU A 499 7.10 -6.19 -13.72
CA GLU A 499 8.48 -6.42 -13.23
C GLU A 499 8.61 -6.34 -11.69
N GLN A 500 7.55 -6.80 -10.99
CA GLN A 500 7.48 -6.79 -9.53
C GLN A 500 7.83 -8.14 -8.90
N VAL A 501 7.94 -9.19 -9.70
CA VAL A 501 8.37 -10.52 -9.24
C VAL A 501 9.90 -10.58 -9.19
N GLU A 502 10.44 -10.89 -8.02
CA GLU A 502 11.87 -11.02 -7.81
C GLU A 502 12.44 -12.23 -8.56
N GLY A 503 13.64 -12.07 -9.14
CA GLY A 503 14.27 -13.09 -10.00
C GLY A 503 13.61 -13.32 -11.37
N PHE A 504 12.47 -12.69 -11.67
CA PHE A 504 11.86 -12.79 -13.01
C PHE A 504 12.61 -11.88 -14.01
N PRO A 505 12.91 -12.35 -15.24
CA PRO A 505 13.63 -11.55 -16.23
C PRO A 505 12.93 -10.24 -16.57
N LYS A 506 13.71 -9.20 -16.84
CA LYS A 506 13.18 -7.89 -17.25
C LYS A 506 12.54 -7.95 -18.64
N LYS A 507 11.67 -7.00 -18.98
CA LYS A 507 11.04 -6.89 -20.32
C LYS A 507 12.04 -6.73 -21.47
N SER A 508 13.27 -6.31 -21.18
CA SER A 508 14.37 -6.27 -22.14
C SER A 508 14.79 -7.67 -22.60
N GLU A 509 14.63 -8.68 -21.74
CA GLU A 509 15.01 -10.08 -21.98
C GLU A 509 13.79 -10.92 -22.36
N VAL A 510 12.72 -10.85 -21.55
CA VAL A 510 11.47 -11.59 -21.78
C VAL A 510 10.29 -10.62 -21.82
N LYS A 511 9.75 -10.38 -23.02
CA LYS A 511 8.56 -9.53 -23.19
C LYS A 511 7.29 -10.25 -22.74
N THR A 512 6.66 -9.73 -21.71
CA THR A 512 5.36 -10.19 -21.20
C THR A 512 4.24 -9.27 -21.67
N VAL A 513 3.08 -9.82 -22.01
CA VAL A 513 1.87 -9.06 -22.35
C VAL A 513 0.73 -9.56 -21.48
N PHE A 514 0.19 -8.67 -20.63
CA PHE A 514 -0.97 -8.98 -19.81
C PHE A 514 -2.27 -8.56 -20.50
N VAL A 515 -3.16 -9.52 -20.70
CA VAL A 515 -4.47 -9.31 -21.34
C VAL A 515 -5.51 -9.10 -20.24
N GLU A 516 -5.97 -7.85 -20.06
CA GLU A 516 -7.04 -7.51 -19.13
C GLU A 516 -8.41 -7.36 -19.84
N HIS A 517 -9.48 -7.44 -19.06
CA HIS A 517 -10.87 -7.35 -19.53
C HIS A 517 -11.48 -5.94 -19.40
N ASP A 518 -10.69 -4.94 -19.02
CA ASP A 518 -11.17 -3.57 -18.81
C ASP A 518 -11.30 -2.85 -20.15
N LEU A 519 -12.55 -2.57 -20.55
CA LEU A 519 -12.88 -1.69 -21.67
C LEU A 519 -13.22 -0.32 -21.10
N ASP A 520 -12.42 0.69 -21.44
CA ASP A 520 -12.82 2.07 -21.20
C ASP A 520 -14.10 2.38 -21.99
N SER A 521 -15.02 3.14 -21.40
CA SER A 521 -16.25 3.56 -22.10
C SER A 521 -15.93 4.37 -23.36
N ALA A 522 -14.79 5.08 -23.39
CA ALA A 522 -14.27 5.79 -24.57
C ALA A 522 -13.80 4.85 -25.70
N ASP A 523 -13.49 3.60 -25.40
CA ASP A 523 -13.00 2.61 -26.37
C ASP A 523 -14.14 1.84 -27.06
N THR A 524 -15.36 1.87 -26.51
CA THR A 524 -16.54 1.20 -27.10
C THR A 524 -17.08 1.85 -28.37
N GLU A 525 -16.69 3.09 -28.68
CA GLU A 525 -17.10 3.79 -29.90
C GLU A 525 -16.17 3.54 -31.11
N GLN A 526 -15.02 2.88 -30.90
CA GLN A 526 -14.03 2.63 -31.95
C GLN A 526 -14.17 1.23 -32.56
N THR A 527 -13.80 1.08 -33.83
CA THR A 527 -13.70 -0.25 -34.44
C THR A 527 -12.51 -1.02 -33.87
N THR A 528 -12.59 -2.36 -33.80
CA THR A 528 -11.51 -3.23 -33.28
C THR A 528 -10.16 -2.94 -33.94
N ILE A 529 -10.16 -2.60 -35.23
CA ILE A 529 -8.95 -2.28 -35.98
C ILE A 529 -8.41 -0.90 -35.57
N ALA A 530 -9.26 0.13 -35.50
CA ALA A 530 -8.85 1.47 -35.09
C ALA A 530 -8.26 1.48 -33.67
N TRP A 531 -8.89 0.74 -32.74
CA TRP A 531 -8.40 0.59 -31.38
C TRP A 531 -7.05 -0.13 -31.32
N THR A 532 -6.91 -1.24 -32.07
CA THR A 532 -5.67 -2.03 -32.10
C THR A 532 -4.51 -1.21 -32.68
N MET A 533 -4.75 -0.46 -33.75
CA MET A 533 -3.75 0.43 -34.36
C MET A 533 -3.31 1.55 -33.41
N LYS A 534 -4.27 2.17 -32.70
CA LYS A 534 -3.99 3.20 -31.69
C LYS A 534 -3.11 2.64 -30.57
N LYS A 535 -3.46 1.48 -30.01
CA LYS A 535 -2.71 0.87 -28.91
C LYS A 535 -1.31 0.43 -29.32
N LEU A 536 -1.14 -0.10 -30.53
CA LEU A 536 0.18 -0.46 -31.07
C LEU A 536 1.07 0.79 -31.24
N ALA A 537 0.50 1.91 -31.68
CA ALA A 537 1.23 3.17 -31.76
C ALA A 537 1.66 3.70 -30.39
N GLU A 538 0.81 3.60 -29.36
CA GLU A 538 1.12 4.01 -27.97
C GLU A 538 2.31 3.24 -27.37
N VAL A 539 2.49 1.96 -27.74
CA VAL A 539 3.63 1.14 -27.29
C VAL A 539 4.83 1.15 -28.25
N GLY A 540 4.84 2.08 -29.21
CA GLY A 540 5.96 2.31 -30.12
C GLY A 540 6.10 1.26 -31.23
N VAL A 541 5.06 0.47 -31.51
CA VAL A 541 5.06 -0.51 -32.61
C VAL A 541 4.49 0.15 -33.86
N GLN A 542 5.35 0.38 -34.86
CA GLN A 542 4.93 0.82 -36.18
C GLN A 542 4.61 -0.38 -37.06
N THR A 543 3.34 -0.53 -37.45
CA THR A 543 2.85 -1.61 -38.33
C THR A 543 1.72 -1.09 -39.19
N THR A 544 1.47 -1.75 -40.32
CA THR A 544 0.37 -1.38 -41.22
C THR A 544 -0.95 -2.01 -40.78
N GLN A 545 -2.08 -1.38 -41.14
CA GLN A 545 -3.41 -1.93 -40.86
C GLN A 545 -3.57 -3.34 -41.46
N GLU A 546 -2.99 -3.60 -42.63
CA GLU A 546 -3.06 -4.89 -43.32
C GLU A 546 -2.34 -6.01 -42.57
N GLU A 547 -1.18 -5.72 -41.96
CA GLU A 547 -0.45 -6.65 -41.09
C GLU A 547 -1.22 -6.95 -39.81
N VAL A 548 -1.83 -5.93 -39.19
CA VAL A 548 -2.69 -6.10 -38.02
C VAL A 548 -3.91 -6.96 -38.37
N GLU A 549 -4.55 -6.71 -39.51
CA GLU A 549 -5.66 -7.53 -39.99
C GLU A 549 -5.25 -8.98 -40.30
N ALA A 550 -4.07 -9.19 -40.88
CA ALA A 550 -3.54 -10.52 -41.15
C ALA A 550 -3.23 -11.28 -39.85
N ARG A 551 -2.59 -10.63 -38.88
CA ARG A 551 -2.31 -11.20 -37.55
C ARG A 551 -3.60 -11.50 -36.79
N LEU A 552 -4.58 -10.60 -36.78
CA LEU A 552 -5.88 -10.82 -36.15
C LEU A 552 -6.63 -12.01 -36.78
N LYS A 553 -6.47 -12.26 -38.08
CA LYS A 553 -6.99 -13.47 -38.76
C LYS A 553 -6.21 -14.73 -38.36
N GLU A 554 -4.90 -14.63 -38.13
CA GLU A 554 -4.01 -15.73 -37.73
C GLU A 554 -4.29 -16.23 -36.30
N PHE A 555 -4.68 -15.34 -35.37
CA PHE A 555 -5.07 -15.68 -33.99
C PHE A 555 -6.36 -16.51 -33.85
N LYS A 556 -6.90 -17.06 -34.95
CA LYS A 556 -8.15 -17.86 -35.00
C LYS A 556 -9.34 -17.18 -34.30
N LEU A 557 -9.38 -15.85 -34.26
CA LEU A 557 -10.52 -15.09 -33.77
C LEU A 557 -11.71 -15.35 -34.71
N LYS A 558 -12.60 -16.26 -34.29
CA LYS A 558 -13.78 -16.63 -35.07
C LYS A 558 -14.71 -15.42 -35.12
N ARG A 559 -14.85 -14.82 -36.31
CA ARG A 559 -15.89 -13.83 -36.58
C ARG A 559 -17.23 -14.54 -36.71
N TYR A 560 -18.18 -14.20 -35.84
CA TYR A 560 -19.56 -14.65 -35.95
C TYR A 560 -20.40 -13.51 -36.51
N ARG A 561 -21.02 -13.74 -37.67
CA ARG A 561 -22.02 -12.83 -38.22
C ARG A 561 -23.31 -12.94 -37.41
N GLY A 562 -23.85 -11.78 -37.05
CA GLY A 562 -25.04 -11.65 -36.21
C GLY A 562 -24.77 -10.80 -34.97
N ASN A 563 -25.82 -10.53 -34.20
CA ASN A 563 -25.68 -9.89 -32.89
C ASN A 563 -25.30 -10.93 -31.81
N LEU A 564 -25.05 -10.45 -30.59
CA LEU A 564 -24.63 -11.29 -29.46
C LEU A 564 -25.58 -12.47 -29.19
N LYS A 565 -26.87 -12.31 -29.52
CA LYS A 565 -27.90 -13.37 -29.38
C LYS A 565 -27.72 -14.50 -30.40
N GLU A 566 -27.32 -14.19 -31.64
CA GLU A 566 -26.95 -15.19 -32.65
C GLU A 566 -25.60 -15.84 -32.35
N PHE A 567 -24.68 -15.09 -31.74
CA PHE A 567 -23.40 -15.59 -31.27
C PHE A 567 -23.56 -16.64 -30.16
N VAL A 568 -24.40 -16.39 -29.15
CA VAL A 568 -24.70 -17.35 -28.06
C VAL A 568 -25.41 -18.62 -28.57
N LYS A 569 -26.21 -18.53 -29.64
CA LYS A 569 -26.78 -19.72 -30.30
C LYS A 569 -25.71 -20.60 -30.96
N LYS A 570 -24.68 -19.98 -31.54
CA LYS A 570 -23.58 -20.65 -32.25
C LYS A 570 -22.45 -21.09 -31.32
N CYS A 571 -22.33 -20.47 -30.14
CA CYS A 571 -21.33 -20.77 -29.11
C CYS A 571 -22.02 -20.89 -27.73
N PRO A 572 -22.54 -22.08 -27.35
CA PRO A 572 -23.31 -22.27 -26.12
C PRO A 572 -22.54 -21.98 -24.83
N SER A 573 -21.21 -22.10 -24.85
CA SER A 573 -20.34 -21.76 -23.71
C SER A 573 -20.31 -20.27 -23.38
N ALA A 574 -20.75 -19.40 -24.29
CA ALA A 574 -20.92 -17.97 -24.02
C ALA A 574 -22.20 -17.65 -23.20
N LYS A 575 -23.01 -18.65 -22.84
CA LYS A 575 -24.16 -18.49 -21.93
C LYS A 575 -23.76 -18.15 -20.50
N SER A 576 -22.55 -18.49 -20.05
CA SER A 576 -22.08 -18.15 -18.70
C SER A 576 -21.89 -16.64 -18.49
N TYR A 577 -21.78 -15.85 -19.56
CA TYR A 577 -21.84 -14.38 -19.51
C TYR A 577 -23.26 -13.82 -19.28
N TYR A 578 -24.27 -14.66 -19.05
CA TYR A 578 -25.69 -14.26 -18.94
C TYR A 578 -26.34 -14.57 -17.59
N GLU A 579 -25.75 -15.41 -16.74
CA GLU A 579 -26.43 -15.88 -15.52
C GLU A 579 -25.81 -15.23 -14.27
N LEU A 580 -26.46 -14.18 -13.75
CA LEU A 580 -26.22 -13.60 -12.42
C LEU A 580 -26.64 -14.63 -11.34
N GLY A 581 -25.80 -15.63 -11.06
CA GLY A 581 -26.23 -16.80 -10.28
C GLY A 581 -25.34 -17.29 -9.14
N ALA A 582 -24.05 -16.94 -9.06
CA ALA A 582 -23.18 -17.54 -8.04
C ALA A 582 -21.99 -16.63 -7.66
N SER A 583 -22.24 -15.60 -6.85
CA SER A 583 -21.17 -14.89 -6.14
C SER A 583 -20.99 -15.46 -4.73
N GLU A 584 -19.76 -15.78 -4.33
CA GLU A 584 -19.43 -16.24 -2.96
C GLU A 584 -19.45 -15.10 -1.92
N ILE A 585 -19.43 -13.85 -2.37
CA ILE A 585 -19.41 -12.65 -1.50
C ILE A 585 -20.84 -12.16 -1.28
N GLU A 586 -21.21 -11.93 -0.01
CA GLU A 586 -22.54 -11.43 0.38
C GLU A 586 -22.42 -10.05 1.03
N PHE A 587 -23.07 -9.05 0.43
CA PHE A 587 -23.21 -7.73 1.05
C PHE A 587 -24.47 -7.66 1.90
N LYS A 588 -24.44 -6.87 2.96
CA LYS A 588 -25.61 -6.62 3.81
C LYS A 588 -25.75 -5.13 4.13
N PHE A 589 -26.84 -4.53 3.66
CA PHE A 589 -27.20 -3.18 4.09
C PHE A 589 -27.74 -3.20 5.53
N PRO A 590 -27.47 -2.16 6.35
CA PRO A 590 -28.03 -2.08 7.68
C PRO A 590 -29.54 -1.85 7.62
N GLU A 591 -30.25 -2.31 8.64
CA GLU A 591 -31.69 -2.07 8.73
C GLU A 591 -32.00 -0.57 8.86
N PRO A 592 -33.03 -0.06 8.14
CA PRO A 592 -33.49 1.31 8.26
C PRO A 592 -33.76 1.73 9.70
N GLY A 593 -33.69 3.03 9.97
CA GLY A 593 -34.14 3.58 11.24
C GLY A 593 -35.64 3.39 11.48
N PHE A 594 -36.04 3.52 12.74
CA PHE A 594 -37.45 3.54 13.10
C PHE A 594 -38.11 4.85 12.62
N LEU A 595 -39.23 4.72 11.90
CA LEU A 595 -40.09 5.84 11.51
C LEU A 595 -41.40 5.81 12.29
N GLU A 596 -41.63 6.85 13.09
CA GLU A 596 -42.85 6.96 13.90
C GLU A 596 -44.11 7.06 13.01
N GLY A 597 -45.16 6.32 13.35
CA GLY A 597 -46.41 6.34 12.58
C GLY A 597 -46.36 5.54 11.26
N VAL A 598 -45.23 4.93 10.89
CA VAL A 598 -45.11 4.00 9.75
C VAL A 598 -45.27 2.56 10.23
N LYS A 599 -46.51 2.07 10.25
CA LYS A 599 -46.83 0.70 10.71
C LYS A 599 -46.67 -0.38 9.63
N THR A 600 -46.64 0.01 8.36
CA THR A 600 -46.60 -0.89 7.20
C THR A 600 -45.57 -0.38 6.20
N LYS A 601 -44.80 -1.28 5.58
CA LYS A 601 -43.79 -0.92 4.57
C LYS A 601 -44.36 -0.18 3.36
N ALA A 602 -45.64 -0.41 3.03
CA ALA A 602 -46.35 0.24 1.92
C ALA A 602 -46.81 1.68 2.22
N LYS A 603 -46.69 2.17 3.46
CA LYS A 603 -47.08 3.56 3.76
C LYS A 603 -46.08 4.50 3.09
N ALA A 604 -46.60 5.46 2.32
CA ALA A 604 -45.78 6.46 1.66
C ALA A 604 -45.06 7.34 2.70
N ILE A 605 -43.73 7.41 2.55
CA ILE A 605 -42.82 8.24 3.33
C ILE A 605 -42.32 9.45 2.51
N VAL A 606 -42.46 9.40 1.19
CA VAL A 606 -42.31 10.55 0.28
C VAL A 606 -43.52 10.59 -0.64
N ARG A 607 -44.11 11.76 -0.86
CA ARG A 607 -45.15 11.97 -1.89
C ARG A 607 -44.86 13.26 -2.63
N VAL A 608 -44.90 13.20 -3.95
CA VAL A 608 -44.68 14.32 -4.83
C VAL A 608 -45.89 14.45 -5.75
N ASN A 609 -46.43 15.66 -5.89
CA ASN A 609 -47.63 15.94 -6.68
C ASN A 609 -47.41 17.12 -7.62
N LYS A 610 -47.66 16.92 -8.92
CA LYS A 610 -47.55 17.92 -10.00
C LYS A 610 -46.26 18.75 -9.94
N MET A 611 -45.14 18.08 -9.71
CA MET A 611 -43.83 18.71 -9.58
C MET A 611 -43.24 19.08 -10.94
N ALA A 612 -42.67 20.29 -11.02
CA ALA A 612 -41.89 20.75 -12.17
C ALA A 612 -40.60 21.43 -11.70
N PHE A 613 -39.54 21.32 -12.50
CA PHE A 613 -38.27 21.99 -12.26
C PHE A 613 -37.69 22.57 -13.54
N GLN A 614 -37.23 23.82 -13.46
CA GLN A 614 -36.56 24.54 -14.52
C GLN A 614 -35.25 25.15 -14.01
N TYR A 615 -34.13 24.82 -14.65
CA TYR A 615 -32.85 25.48 -14.40
C TYR A 615 -32.94 26.96 -14.78
N PRO A 616 -32.43 27.88 -13.93
CA PRO A 616 -32.40 29.30 -14.23
C PRO A 616 -31.76 29.59 -15.61
N GLY A 617 -32.43 30.41 -16.42
CA GLY A 617 -31.95 30.80 -17.75
C GLY A 617 -32.23 29.81 -18.89
N THR A 618 -32.78 28.62 -18.61
CA THR A 618 -33.19 27.69 -19.68
C THR A 618 -34.57 28.03 -20.25
N PRO A 619 -34.84 27.80 -21.54
CA PRO A 619 -36.09 28.21 -22.18
C PRO A 619 -37.30 27.29 -21.86
N LYS A 620 -37.07 26.10 -21.31
CA LYS A 620 -38.11 25.12 -20.96
C LYS A 620 -37.75 24.35 -19.69
N PRO A 621 -38.74 23.91 -18.90
CA PRO A 621 -38.50 23.05 -17.74
C PRO A 621 -37.86 21.72 -18.17
N GLN A 622 -36.94 21.20 -17.36
CA GLN A 622 -36.31 19.91 -17.59
C GLN A 622 -37.20 18.75 -17.18
N ILE A 623 -38.05 18.97 -16.17
CA ILE A 623 -39.10 18.03 -15.76
C ILE A 623 -40.39 18.80 -15.45
N SER A 624 -41.54 18.23 -15.80
CA SER A 624 -42.86 18.82 -15.63
C SER A 624 -43.92 17.77 -15.34
N ASP A 625 -44.92 18.16 -14.54
CA ASP A 625 -46.10 17.35 -14.19
C ASP A 625 -45.77 15.97 -13.58
N ILE A 626 -44.75 15.94 -12.71
CA ILE A 626 -44.27 14.71 -12.09
C ILE A 626 -45.04 14.41 -10.81
N THR A 627 -45.62 13.21 -10.71
CA THR A 627 -46.33 12.73 -9.51
C THR A 627 -45.89 11.32 -9.16
N PHE A 628 -45.39 11.11 -7.94
CA PHE A 628 -44.97 9.78 -7.46
C PHE A 628 -45.05 9.65 -5.92
N GLN A 629 -44.91 8.42 -5.42
CA GLN A 629 -44.80 8.14 -3.99
C GLN A 629 -43.69 7.11 -3.74
N CYS A 630 -42.95 7.26 -2.64
CA CYS A 630 -41.98 6.27 -2.19
C CYS A 630 -42.36 5.76 -0.79
N SER A 631 -42.10 4.48 -0.53
CA SER A 631 -42.37 3.76 0.72
C SER A 631 -41.15 2.92 1.12
N LEU A 632 -41.15 2.33 2.31
CA LEU A 632 -40.09 1.38 2.72
C LEU A 632 -40.13 0.08 1.88
N GLY A 633 -41.26 -0.23 1.24
CA GLY A 633 -41.39 -1.36 0.32
C GLY A 633 -41.06 -1.03 -1.13
N SER A 634 -40.70 0.22 -1.44
CA SER A 634 -40.49 0.63 -2.83
C SER A 634 -39.31 -0.11 -3.47
N ARG A 635 -39.51 -0.53 -4.72
CA ARG A 635 -38.53 -1.20 -5.58
C ARG A 635 -38.65 -0.64 -6.99
N ILE A 636 -38.09 0.56 -7.17
CA ILE A 636 -38.32 1.41 -8.33
C ILE A 636 -37.11 1.38 -9.26
N ALA A 637 -37.34 1.18 -10.56
CA ALA A 637 -36.36 1.40 -11.61
C ALA A 637 -36.69 2.67 -12.40
N VAL A 638 -35.75 3.61 -12.47
CA VAL A 638 -35.88 4.82 -13.29
C VAL A 638 -35.18 4.59 -14.63
N ILE A 639 -35.97 4.53 -15.70
CA ILE A 639 -35.50 4.23 -17.06
C ILE A 639 -35.83 5.39 -18.01
N GLY A 640 -35.06 5.51 -19.08
CA GLY A 640 -35.24 6.57 -20.09
C GLY A 640 -33.92 6.97 -20.74
N PRO A 641 -33.95 7.61 -21.92
CA PRO A 641 -32.73 8.01 -22.64
C PRO A 641 -31.91 9.04 -21.84
N ASN A 642 -30.61 9.11 -22.15
CA ASN A 642 -29.73 10.12 -21.53
C ASN A 642 -30.22 11.53 -21.88
N GLY A 643 -30.21 12.43 -20.89
CA GLY A 643 -30.72 13.80 -21.06
C GLY A 643 -32.25 13.95 -20.95
N ALA A 644 -33.02 12.89 -20.73
CA ALA A 644 -34.49 12.96 -20.58
C ALA A 644 -34.98 13.64 -19.28
N GLY A 645 -34.07 13.95 -18.35
CA GLY A 645 -34.39 14.54 -17.04
C GLY A 645 -34.30 13.58 -15.84
N LYS A 646 -33.77 12.36 -16.01
CA LYS A 646 -33.61 11.34 -14.93
C LYS A 646 -32.80 11.87 -13.73
N SER A 647 -31.61 12.39 -13.97
CA SER A 647 -30.76 12.93 -12.91
C SER A 647 -31.39 14.16 -12.26
N THR A 648 -32.09 15.01 -13.03
CA THR A 648 -32.85 16.15 -12.50
C THR A 648 -33.98 15.71 -11.58
N LEU A 649 -34.75 14.69 -11.97
CA LEU A 649 -35.80 14.08 -11.15
C LEU A 649 -35.26 13.60 -9.80
N ILE A 650 -34.11 12.92 -9.84
CA ILE A 650 -33.48 12.35 -8.65
C ILE A 650 -32.89 13.43 -7.76
N ASN A 651 -32.25 14.44 -8.35
CA ASN A 651 -31.72 15.57 -7.59
C ASN A 651 -32.84 16.36 -6.90
N VAL A 652 -34.04 16.44 -7.48
CA VAL A 652 -35.19 17.03 -6.77
C VAL A 652 -35.71 16.08 -5.66
N LEU A 653 -35.76 14.77 -5.91
CA LEU A 653 -36.16 13.77 -4.92
C LEU A 653 -35.22 13.71 -3.71
N THR A 654 -33.90 13.77 -3.93
CA THR A 654 -32.89 13.77 -2.87
C THR A 654 -32.76 15.15 -2.21
N GLY A 655 -33.40 16.18 -2.78
CA GLY A 655 -33.41 17.54 -2.25
C GLY A 655 -32.14 18.33 -2.57
N GLU A 656 -31.37 17.96 -3.59
CA GLU A 656 -30.30 18.79 -4.16
C GLU A 656 -30.85 19.98 -4.94
N LEU A 657 -31.98 19.80 -5.62
CA LEU A 657 -32.69 20.84 -6.36
C LEU A 657 -34.04 21.14 -5.71
N ILE A 658 -34.41 22.43 -5.68
CA ILE A 658 -35.72 22.89 -5.18
C ILE A 658 -36.69 22.85 -6.35
N PRO A 659 -37.85 22.16 -6.27
CA PRO A 659 -38.83 22.20 -7.34
C PRO A 659 -39.32 23.63 -7.58
N THR A 660 -39.50 24.02 -8.84
CA THR A 660 -40.01 25.33 -9.21
C THR A 660 -41.52 25.44 -8.96
N VAL A 661 -42.24 24.33 -9.15
CA VAL A 661 -43.70 24.21 -8.93
C VAL A 661 -44.01 22.82 -8.39
N GLY A 662 -45.06 22.70 -7.57
CA GLY A 662 -45.61 21.42 -7.08
C GLY A 662 -45.35 21.16 -5.60
N ASP A 663 -46.07 20.17 -5.05
CA ASP A 663 -46.03 19.85 -3.62
C ASP A 663 -45.14 18.63 -3.36
N VAL A 664 -44.17 18.77 -2.44
CA VAL A 664 -43.32 17.68 -1.97
C VAL A 664 -43.56 17.44 -0.48
N TYR A 665 -44.09 16.28 -0.14
CA TYR A 665 -44.21 15.78 1.22
C TYR A 665 -43.09 14.77 1.50
N THR A 666 -42.34 15.02 2.57
CA THR A 666 -41.33 14.11 3.12
C THR A 666 -41.65 13.84 4.59
N HIS A 667 -41.51 12.57 5.00
CA HIS A 667 -41.61 12.20 6.40
C HIS A 667 -40.47 12.83 7.21
N GLU A 668 -40.76 13.27 8.44
CA GLU A 668 -39.89 14.14 9.25
C GLU A 668 -38.50 13.56 9.50
N ASN A 669 -38.40 12.25 9.75
CA ASN A 669 -37.15 11.57 10.07
C ASN A 669 -36.59 10.72 8.91
N ILE A 670 -37.03 10.96 7.66
CA ILE A 670 -36.55 10.19 6.51
C ILE A 670 -35.06 10.47 6.25
N ARG A 671 -34.34 9.44 5.83
CA ARG A 671 -32.93 9.52 5.42
C ARG A 671 -32.78 8.82 4.10
N ILE A 672 -32.24 9.55 3.12
CA ILE A 672 -32.06 9.06 1.75
C ILE A 672 -30.56 8.99 1.49
N ALA A 673 -30.05 7.78 1.30
CA ALA A 673 -28.68 7.56 0.86
C ALA A 673 -28.64 7.63 -0.66
N TYR A 674 -27.86 8.56 -1.20
CA TYR A 674 -27.71 8.73 -2.64
C TYR A 674 -26.29 8.36 -3.06
N ILE A 675 -26.17 7.34 -3.91
CA ILE A 675 -24.91 6.87 -4.46
C ILE A 675 -24.84 7.38 -5.91
N LYS A 676 -24.11 8.48 -6.10
CA LYS A 676 -23.86 9.08 -7.42
C LYS A 676 -22.83 8.28 -8.20
N GLN A 677 -22.91 8.33 -9.53
CA GLN A 677 -21.87 7.78 -10.42
C GLN A 677 -20.48 8.37 -10.11
N HIS A 678 -20.38 9.64 -9.71
CA HIS A 678 -19.12 10.32 -9.39
C HIS A 678 -18.65 10.17 -7.94
N ALA A 679 -19.39 9.46 -7.06
CA ALA A 679 -18.99 9.30 -5.66
C ALA A 679 -17.58 8.67 -5.50
N PHE A 680 -17.17 7.87 -6.49
CA PHE A 680 -15.84 7.25 -6.55
C PHE A 680 -14.72 8.22 -6.95
N ALA A 681 -15.02 9.37 -7.56
CA ALA A 681 -14.00 10.39 -7.81
C ALA A 681 -13.69 11.21 -6.53
N HIS A 682 -14.66 11.34 -5.63
CA HIS A 682 -14.47 12.06 -4.37
C HIS A 682 -13.56 11.30 -3.39
N ILE A 683 -13.59 9.96 -3.40
CA ILE A 683 -12.70 9.15 -2.54
C ILE A 683 -11.22 9.32 -2.92
N ASP A 684 -10.92 9.65 -4.19
CA ASP A 684 -9.55 9.85 -4.67
C ASP A 684 -8.89 11.11 -4.09
N HIS A 685 -9.67 12.06 -3.54
CA HIS A 685 -9.15 13.21 -2.79
C HIS A 685 -8.79 12.88 -1.32
N HIS A 686 -8.98 11.64 -0.90
CA HIS A 686 -8.79 11.21 0.49
C HIS A 686 -7.93 9.95 0.62
N LEU A 687 -7.16 9.58 -0.41
CA LEU A 687 -6.35 8.36 -0.45
C LEU A 687 -5.35 8.24 0.71
N GLU A 688 -4.96 9.36 1.32
CA GLU A 688 -4.09 9.44 2.49
C GLU A 688 -4.74 8.95 3.80
N LYS A 689 -6.07 8.95 3.87
CA LYS A 689 -6.84 8.50 5.04
C LYS A 689 -7.08 7.00 5.00
N THR A 690 -7.29 6.40 6.16
CA THR A 690 -7.87 5.06 6.30
C THR A 690 -9.38 5.08 6.02
N PRO A 691 -10.02 3.95 5.66
CA PRO A 691 -11.47 3.86 5.54
C PRO A 691 -12.21 4.34 6.79
N SER A 692 -11.69 4.03 7.99
CA SER A 692 -12.25 4.51 9.25
C SER A 692 -12.22 6.04 9.35
N GLU A 693 -11.09 6.67 9.05
CA GLU A 693 -10.93 8.12 9.08
C GLU A 693 -11.79 8.81 8.02
N TYR A 694 -11.96 8.21 6.84
CA TYR A 694 -12.85 8.73 5.80
C TYR A 694 -14.30 8.76 6.25
N ILE A 695 -14.82 7.68 6.86
CA ILE A 695 -16.18 7.65 7.42
C ILE A 695 -16.31 8.68 8.56
N GLN A 696 -15.32 8.77 9.45
CA GLN A 696 -15.32 9.78 10.52
C GLN A 696 -15.35 11.22 9.97
N TRP A 697 -14.54 11.50 8.96
CA TRP A 697 -14.50 12.80 8.29
C TRP A 697 -15.83 13.13 7.63
N ARG A 698 -16.41 12.18 6.89
CA ARG A 698 -17.67 12.34 6.15
C ARG A 698 -18.85 12.64 7.08
N PHE A 699 -18.83 12.10 8.30
CA PHE A 699 -19.91 12.23 9.29
C PHE A 699 -19.56 13.09 10.50
N GLN A 700 -18.44 13.82 10.47
CA GLN A 700 -17.92 14.59 11.62
C GLN A 700 -18.93 15.58 12.20
N THR A 701 -19.78 16.17 11.34
CA THR A 701 -20.82 17.14 11.72
C THR A 701 -22.11 16.48 12.19
N GLY A 702 -22.15 15.13 12.23
CA GLY A 702 -23.37 14.35 12.47
C GLY A 702 -24.23 14.16 11.22
N GLU A 703 -23.88 14.80 10.10
CA GLU A 703 -24.51 14.64 8.79
C GLU A 703 -23.53 14.10 7.75
N ASP A 704 -24.05 13.58 6.65
CA ASP A 704 -23.23 13.24 5.49
C ASP A 704 -22.79 14.50 4.74
N ARG A 705 -21.51 14.89 4.92
CA ARG A 705 -20.90 16.06 4.27
C ARG A 705 -20.94 16.01 2.74
N GLU A 706 -20.92 14.83 2.14
CA GLU A 706 -21.01 14.69 0.67
C GLU A 706 -22.41 15.04 0.13
N THR A 707 -23.39 15.14 1.03
CA THR A 707 -24.76 15.55 0.71
C THR A 707 -25.16 16.90 1.32
N MET A 708 -24.24 17.59 2.02
CA MET A 708 -24.52 18.87 2.69
C MET A 708 -24.74 20.05 1.73
N ASP A 709 -24.20 20.00 0.49
CA ASP A 709 -24.35 21.05 -0.53
C ASP A 709 -25.73 21.03 -1.24
N ARG A 710 -26.78 20.66 -0.52
CA ARG A 710 -28.16 20.67 -1.03
C ARG A 710 -28.72 22.08 -0.99
N ALA A 711 -29.06 22.66 -2.15
CA ALA A 711 -29.57 24.02 -2.30
C ALA A 711 -30.78 24.34 -1.39
N ASN A 712 -31.54 23.31 -0.97
CA ASN A 712 -32.67 23.42 -0.05
C ASN A 712 -32.33 23.92 1.38
N LYS A 713 -31.06 23.93 1.80
CA LYS A 713 -30.65 24.42 3.14
C LYS A 713 -30.26 25.90 3.18
N ILE A 714 -29.99 26.54 2.04
CA ILE A 714 -29.58 27.95 1.95
C ILE A 714 -30.83 28.83 2.02
N VAL A 715 -30.98 29.71 3.01
CA VAL A 715 -32.09 30.67 3.11
C VAL A 715 -32.04 31.61 1.89
N THR A 716 -33.13 31.74 1.15
CA THR A 716 -33.24 32.63 -0.02
C THR A 716 -33.91 33.95 0.36
N ASP A 717 -33.74 34.99 -0.45
CA ASP A 717 -34.40 36.31 -0.25
C ASP A 717 -35.94 36.21 -0.19
N GLU A 718 -36.54 35.18 -0.80
CA GLU A 718 -37.97 34.90 -0.73
C GLU A 718 -38.35 34.27 0.62
N ASP A 719 -37.49 33.40 1.17
CA ASP A 719 -37.68 32.85 2.52
C ASP A 719 -37.51 33.95 3.58
N GLU A 720 -36.56 34.87 3.43
CA GLU A 720 -36.38 36.00 4.36
C GLU A 720 -37.64 36.87 4.43
N LYS A 721 -38.27 37.14 3.29
CA LYS A 721 -39.57 37.85 3.23
C LYS A 721 -40.72 37.01 3.80
N ALA A 722 -40.72 35.69 3.62
CA ALA A 722 -41.73 34.81 4.18
C ALA A 722 -41.63 34.68 5.71
N MET A 723 -40.41 34.75 6.26
CA MET A 723 -40.13 34.72 7.71
C MET A 723 -40.67 35.95 8.44
N ASP A 724 -40.86 37.09 7.75
CA ASP A 724 -41.52 38.29 8.28
C ASP A 724 -43.04 38.14 8.52
N LYS A 725 -43.61 36.94 8.30
CA LYS A 725 -45.01 36.61 8.57
C LYS A 725 -45.39 36.99 10.01
N ILE A 726 -46.46 37.79 10.12
CA ILE A 726 -47.00 38.23 11.41
C ILE A 726 -47.97 37.18 11.95
N TYR A 727 -47.66 36.66 13.12
CA TYR A 727 -48.49 35.77 13.90
C TYR A 727 -49.32 36.56 14.90
N LYS A 728 -50.62 36.22 15.03
CA LYS A 728 -51.49 36.79 16.06
C LYS A 728 -51.61 35.82 17.22
N ILE A 729 -50.88 36.10 18.29
CA ILE A 729 -50.82 35.23 19.49
C ILE A 729 -51.29 36.08 20.67
N GLU A 730 -52.32 35.61 21.37
CA GLU A 730 -52.89 36.27 22.56
C GLU A 730 -53.26 37.75 22.32
N GLY A 731 -53.76 38.06 21.12
CA GLY A 731 -54.16 39.42 20.74
C GLY A 731 -53.02 40.36 20.32
N THR A 732 -51.77 39.91 20.39
CA THR A 732 -50.58 40.68 19.97
C THR A 732 -50.03 40.22 18.62
N GLN A 733 -49.41 41.15 17.88
CA GLN A 733 -48.73 40.86 16.62
C GLN A 733 -47.26 40.48 16.89
N ARG A 734 -46.86 39.29 16.48
CA ARG A 734 -45.53 38.71 16.77
C ARG A 734 -44.87 38.19 15.50
N ARG A 735 -43.55 38.30 15.38
CA ARG A 735 -42.73 37.62 14.35
C ARG A 735 -41.90 36.54 15.01
N VAL A 736 -41.77 35.38 14.38
CA VAL A 736 -40.90 34.31 14.90
C VAL A 736 -39.45 34.70 14.63
N ILE A 737 -38.61 34.63 15.66
CA ILE A 737 -37.17 34.94 15.57
C ILE A 737 -36.30 33.68 15.76
N GLY A 738 -36.88 32.60 16.25
CA GLY A 738 -36.16 31.36 16.58
C GLY A 738 -37.12 30.21 16.81
N ILE A 739 -36.70 28.99 16.45
CA ILE A 739 -37.39 27.74 16.75
C ILE A 739 -36.43 26.86 17.53
N HIS A 740 -36.83 26.39 18.72
CA HIS A 740 -35.90 25.81 19.69
C HIS A 740 -36.05 24.30 19.87
N SER A 741 -37.29 23.84 19.99
CA SER A 741 -37.61 22.46 20.33
C SER A 741 -38.92 22.01 19.66
N ARG A 742 -39.17 20.70 19.67
CA ARG A 742 -40.38 20.08 19.12
C ARG A 742 -41.03 19.18 20.15
N ARG A 743 -42.37 19.14 20.17
CA ARG A 743 -43.12 18.15 20.94
C ARG A 743 -44.24 17.54 20.10
N LYS A 744 -44.67 16.34 20.49
CA LYS A 744 -45.80 15.67 19.84
C LYS A 744 -47.11 16.39 20.15
N PHE A 745 -47.88 16.68 19.10
CA PHE A 745 -49.20 17.29 19.20
C PHE A 745 -50.18 16.55 18.28
N LYS A 746 -51.09 15.78 18.88
CA LYS A 746 -52.02 14.89 18.17
C LYS A 746 -51.25 13.93 17.23
N ASN A 747 -51.52 13.96 15.91
CA ASN A 747 -50.88 13.15 14.89
C ASN A 747 -49.72 13.87 14.17
N SER A 748 -49.26 15.01 14.70
CA SER A 748 -48.17 15.82 14.16
C SER A 748 -47.35 16.42 15.31
N TYR A 749 -46.67 17.54 15.06
CA TYR A 749 -45.80 18.21 16.02
C TYR A 749 -46.20 19.68 16.22
N GLU A 750 -45.86 20.21 17.39
CA GLU A 750 -45.79 21.64 17.66
C GLU A 750 -44.33 22.03 17.92
N TYR A 751 -43.98 23.27 17.57
CA TYR A 751 -42.64 23.82 17.72
C TYR A 751 -42.63 24.96 18.70
N GLU A 752 -41.64 24.98 19.59
CA GLU A 752 -41.42 26.08 20.51
C GLU A 752 -40.73 27.22 19.77
N CYS A 753 -41.46 28.32 19.59
CA CYS A 753 -40.96 29.50 18.90
C CYS A 753 -40.71 30.64 19.88
N SER A 754 -39.59 31.35 19.70
CA SER A 754 -39.35 32.67 20.29
C SER A 754 -39.80 33.77 19.35
N PHE A 755 -40.24 34.90 19.90
CA PHE A 755 -40.89 35.96 19.12
C PHE A 755 -40.22 37.33 19.28
N ALA A 756 -40.46 38.20 18.30
CA ALA A 756 -40.37 39.64 18.45
C ALA A 756 -41.78 40.25 18.44
N LEU A 757 -42.05 41.17 19.36
CA LEU A 757 -43.32 41.90 19.46
C LEU A 757 -43.33 43.08 18.48
N GLY A 758 -44.40 43.19 17.70
CA GLY A 758 -44.60 44.30 16.76
C GLY A 758 -45.24 45.50 17.47
N GLU A 759 -44.52 46.61 17.56
CA GLU A 759 -44.99 47.89 18.03
C GLU A 759 -45.20 48.84 16.84
N ASN A 760 -46.34 49.54 16.79
CA ASN A 760 -46.66 50.50 15.72
C ASN A 760 -46.59 49.91 14.29
N VAL A 761 -46.97 48.64 14.13
CA VAL A 761 -46.93 47.92 12.85
C VAL A 761 -47.74 48.67 11.79
N GLY A 762 -47.10 49.02 10.67
CA GLY A 762 -47.69 49.82 9.58
C GLY A 762 -47.54 51.34 9.71
N LEU A 763 -46.88 51.85 10.76
CA LEU A 763 -46.57 53.28 10.96
C LEU A 763 -45.07 53.56 10.74
N LYS A 764 -44.69 54.84 10.56
CA LYS A 764 -43.29 55.25 10.30
C LYS A 764 -42.29 54.86 11.39
N ASN A 765 -42.77 54.53 12.59
CA ASN A 765 -41.99 54.11 13.75
C ASN A 765 -42.24 52.64 14.11
N GLU A 766 -42.54 51.79 13.12
CA GLU A 766 -42.65 50.35 13.29
C GLU A 766 -41.37 49.77 13.89
N ARG A 767 -41.53 48.99 14.97
CA ARG A 767 -40.42 48.35 15.67
C ARG A 767 -40.78 46.93 16.04
N TRP A 768 -39.82 46.02 15.87
CA TRP A 768 -39.91 44.64 16.33
C TRP A 768 -38.92 44.43 17.47
N THR A 769 -39.43 44.22 18.69
CA THR A 769 -38.62 44.05 19.90
C THR A 769 -38.59 42.57 20.31
N PRO A 770 -37.40 41.93 20.42
CA PRO A 770 -37.30 40.54 20.89
C PRO A 770 -37.96 40.36 22.26
N MET A 771 -38.80 39.34 22.39
CA MET A 771 -39.48 38.98 23.63
C MET A 771 -38.59 38.06 24.49
N MET A 772 -38.96 37.88 25.76
CA MET A 772 -38.21 37.00 26.66
C MET A 772 -38.58 35.52 26.41
N THR A 773 -37.74 34.59 26.88
CA THR A 773 -38.02 33.14 26.76
C THR A 773 -39.31 32.70 27.46
N ALA A 774 -39.79 33.47 28.45
CA ALA A 774 -41.08 33.23 29.09
C ALA A 774 -42.28 33.44 28.16
N ASP A 775 -42.11 34.21 27.08
CA ASP A 775 -43.15 34.50 26.07
C ASP A 775 -43.12 33.53 24.88
N ASN A 776 -42.26 32.50 24.94
CA ASN A 776 -42.23 31.43 23.96
C ASN A 776 -43.60 30.73 23.90
N ALA A 777 -44.00 30.34 22.70
CA ALA A 777 -45.27 29.68 22.47
C ALA A 777 -45.12 28.55 21.47
N TRP A 778 -46.00 27.56 21.60
CA TRP A 778 -46.01 26.38 20.76
C TRP A 778 -46.88 26.62 19.53
N ILE A 779 -46.28 26.53 18.34
CA ILE A 779 -46.98 26.70 17.07
C ILE A 779 -47.12 25.35 16.35
N PRO A 780 -48.32 24.97 15.87
CA PRO A 780 -48.52 23.76 15.09
C PRO A 780 -47.68 23.71 13.81
N ARG A 781 -47.13 22.52 13.48
CA ARG A 781 -46.31 22.28 12.28
C ARG A 781 -46.90 22.88 11.00
N THR A 782 -48.20 22.72 10.79
CA THR A 782 -48.90 23.22 9.60
C THR A 782 -48.88 24.74 9.46
N GLU A 783 -48.83 25.48 10.57
CA GLU A 783 -48.86 26.95 10.55
C GLU A 783 -47.48 27.56 10.37
N ILE A 784 -46.46 26.91 10.96
CA ILE A 784 -45.07 27.37 10.96
C ILE A 784 -44.32 26.98 9.67
N LEU A 785 -44.62 25.81 9.09
CA LEU A 785 -44.00 25.35 7.83
C LEU A 785 -44.20 26.33 6.68
N ALA A 786 -45.32 27.05 6.64
CA ALA A 786 -45.63 28.01 5.57
C ALA A 786 -44.69 29.24 5.51
N SER A 787 -43.79 29.42 6.48
CA SER A 787 -42.89 30.58 6.54
C SER A 787 -41.50 30.27 7.10
N HIS A 788 -41.36 29.22 7.91
CA HIS A 788 -40.12 28.88 8.59
C HIS A 788 -39.72 27.41 8.33
N GLN A 789 -39.99 26.91 7.11
CA GLN A 789 -39.75 25.52 6.72
C GLN A 789 -38.32 25.04 7.03
N LYS A 790 -37.32 25.89 6.78
CA LYS A 790 -35.89 25.58 6.97
C LYS A 790 -35.52 25.43 8.45
N MET A 791 -35.98 26.35 9.30
CA MET A 791 -35.76 26.31 10.75
C MET A 791 -36.50 25.12 11.40
N VAL A 792 -37.70 24.80 10.89
CA VAL A 792 -38.44 23.61 11.32
C VAL A 792 -37.68 22.33 10.99
N ALA A 793 -37.09 22.24 9.79
CA ALA A 793 -36.29 21.10 9.38
C ALA A 793 -35.02 20.93 10.23
N GLU A 794 -34.37 22.02 10.62
CA GLU A 794 -33.21 22.00 11.52
C GLU A 794 -33.57 21.44 12.91
N VAL A 795 -34.69 21.88 13.49
CA VAL A 795 -35.18 21.39 14.79
C VAL A 795 -35.63 19.93 14.69
N ASP A 796 -36.35 19.55 13.63
CA ASP A 796 -36.74 18.15 13.39
C ASP A 796 -35.52 17.22 13.38
N GLN A 797 -34.45 17.69 12.75
CA GLN A 797 -33.20 16.96 12.64
C GLN A 797 -32.45 16.89 13.97
N LYS A 798 -32.37 17.99 14.72
CA LYS A 798 -31.78 18.03 16.07
C LYS A 798 -32.50 17.10 17.04
N GLU A 799 -33.82 17.02 16.95
CA GLU A 799 -34.63 16.11 17.76
C GLU A 799 -34.50 14.65 17.30
N ALA A 800 -34.33 14.40 16.01
CA ALA A 800 -33.98 13.07 15.50
C ALA A 800 -32.61 12.60 16.04
N LEU A 801 -31.62 13.50 16.10
CA LEU A 801 -30.31 13.25 16.72
C LEU A 801 -30.43 12.98 18.23
N ALA A 802 -31.25 13.75 18.95
CA ALA A 802 -31.48 13.59 20.39
C ALA A 802 -32.25 12.31 20.76
N SER A 803 -33.10 11.79 19.86
CA SER A 803 -33.91 10.58 20.05
C SER A 803 -33.13 9.25 20.05
N GLY A 804 -31.79 9.29 20.01
CA GLY A 804 -30.93 8.09 20.07
C GLY A 804 -30.75 7.36 18.73
N GLN A 805 -31.12 8.00 17.61
CA GLN A 805 -30.87 7.45 16.26
C GLN A 805 -29.45 7.74 15.74
N PHE A 806 -28.60 8.40 16.54
CA PHE A 806 -27.22 8.70 16.19
C PHE A 806 -26.32 7.48 16.38
N ARG A 807 -25.59 7.11 15.32
CA ARG A 807 -24.60 6.03 15.38
C ARG A 807 -23.24 6.60 15.79
N PRO A 808 -22.63 6.15 16.90
CA PRO A 808 -21.36 6.70 17.36
C PRO A 808 -20.23 6.40 16.38
N LEU A 809 -19.38 7.40 16.11
CA LEU A 809 -18.22 7.30 15.20
C LEU A 809 -17.01 6.63 15.88
N VAL A 810 -17.24 5.48 16.52
CA VAL A 810 -16.19 4.70 17.19
C VAL A 810 -15.65 3.62 16.26
N ARG A 811 -14.33 3.35 16.30
CA ARG A 811 -13.65 2.42 15.39
C ARG A 811 -14.34 1.05 15.30
N LYS A 812 -14.69 0.47 16.45
CA LYS A 812 -15.36 -0.83 16.54
C LYS A 812 -16.69 -0.89 15.77
N GLU A 813 -17.47 0.19 15.78
CA GLU A 813 -18.74 0.26 15.04
C GLU A 813 -18.49 0.41 13.54
N ILE A 814 -17.45 1.15 13.16
CA ILE A 814 -17.05 1.35 11.76
C ILE A 814 -16.51 0.04 11.17
N GLU A 815 -15.66 -0.68 11.89
CA GLU A 815 -15.15 -2.00 11.51
C GLU A 815 -16.30 -3.00 11.32
N ALA A 816 -17.21 -3.10 12.29
CA ALA A 816 -18.38 -3.97 12.20
C ALA A 816 -19.30 -3.60 11.02
N HIS A 817 -19.42 -2.30 10.70
CA HIS A 817 -20.19 -1.84 9.55
C HIS A 817 -19.54 -2.21 8.23
N CYS A 818 -18.23 -1.96 8.09
CA CYS A 818 -17.46 -2.26 6.90
C CYS A 818 -17.36 -3.78 6.63
N ALA A 819 -17.36 -4.60 7.68
CA ALA A 819 -17.43 -6.05 7.56
C ALA A 819 -18.67 -6.55 6.80
N ASN A 820 -19.81 -5.85 6.90
CA ASN A 820 -21.02 -6.18 6.14
C ASN A 820 -20.87 -6.04 4.61
N PHE A 821 -19.81 -5.36 4.16
CA PHE A 821 -19.46 -5.21 2.75
C PHE A 821 -18.21 -6.03 2.37
N GLY A 822 -17.75 -6.92 3.27
CA GLY A 822 -16.60 -7.79 3.06
C GLY A 822 -15.26 -7.05 3.12
N LEU A 823 -15.15 -6.02 3.95
CA LEU A 823 -13.89 -5.35 4.28
C LEU A 823 -13.38 -5.85 5.64
N ASP A 824 -12.10 -6.22 5.68
CA ASP A 824 -11.44 -6.68 6.90
C ASP A 824 -11.17 -5.52 7.88
N ALA A 825 -11.26 -5.77 9.19
CA ALA A 825 -11.08 -4.75 10.22
C ALA A 825 -9.67 -4.14 10.21
N GLU A 826 -8.64 -4.94 9.94
CA GLU A 826 -7.25 -4.49 9.88
C GLU A 826 -7.04 -3.53 8.70
N LEU A 827 -7.68 -3.83 7.55
CA LEU A 827 -7.69 -2.93 6.40
C LEU A 827 -8.42 -1.62 6.69
N VAL A 828 -9.56 -1.67 7.40
CA VAL A 828 -10.40 -0.50 7.67
C VAL A 828 -9.73 0.53 8.59
N SER A 829 -9.00 0.05 9.61
CA SER A 829 -8.44 0.92 10.66
C SER A 829 -6.96 1.22 10.51
N HIS A 830 -6.21 0.47 9.70
CA HIS A 830 -4.75 0.60 9.62
C HIS A 830 -4.19 0.75 8.21
N SER A 831 -4.94 0.38 7.17
CA SER A 831 -4.51 0.58 5.78
C SER A 831 -5.08 1.88 5.20
N ARG A 832 -4.23 2.66 4.53
CA ARG A 832 -4.66 3.87 3.82
C ARG A 832 -5.39 3.50 2.54
N MET A 833 -6.36 4.31 2.11
CA MET A 833 -7.16 4.08 0.91
C MET A 833 -6.32 4.04 -0.38
N LEU A 834 -5.13 4.67 -0.39
CA LEU A 834 -4.14 4.56 -1.46
C LEU A 834 -3.77 3.10 -1.77
N GLY A 835 -3.63 2.26 -0.73
CA GLY A 835 -3.27 0.85 -0.86
C GLY A 835 -4.44 -0.09 -1.16
N LEU A 836 -5.67 0.42 -1.27
CA LEU A 836 -6.86 -0.38 -1.59
C LEU A 836 -7.06 -0.51 -3.10
N SER A 837 -7.52 -1.69 -3.53
CA SER A 837 -7.94 -1.92 -4.92
C SER A 837 -9.20 -1.11 -5.28
N GLY A 838 -9.45 -0.91 -6.58
CA GLY A 838 -10.66 -0.22 -7.05
C GLY A 838 -11.95 -0.83 -6.49
N GLY A 839 -12.08 -2.16 -6.50
CA GLY A 839 -13.22 -2.87 -5.90
C GLY A 839 -13.33 -2.71 -4.38
N GLN A 840 -12.20 -2.63 -3.65
CA GLN A 840 -12.21 -2.35 -2.21
C GLN A 840 -12.65 -0.91 -1.92
N ARG A 841 -12.20 0.08 -2.71
CA ARG A 841 -12.66 1.48 -2.60
C ARG A 841 -14.16 1.57 -2.82
N VAL A 842 -14.70 0.82 -3.78
CA VAL A 842 -16.14 0.79 -4.03
C VAL A 842 -16.92 0.28 -2.80
N LYS A 843 -16.43 -0.78 -2.14
CA LYS A 843 -17.01 -1.27 -0.88
C LYS A 843 -16.97 -0.23 0.24
N VAL A 844 -15.89 0.56 0.34
CA VAL A 844 -15.78 1.65 1.33
C VAL A 844 -16.84 2.72 1.06
N VAL A 845 -17.07 3.10 -0.20
CA VAL A 845 -18.13 4.08 -0.55
C VAL A 845 -19.52 3.54 -0.22
N LEU A 846 -19.81 2.26 -0.54
CA LEU A 846 -21.09 1.63 -0.21
C LEU A 846 -21.32 1.56 1.31
N ALA A 847 -20.27 1.25 2.08
CA ALA A 847 -20.30 1.28 3.53
C ALA A 847 -20.55 2.71 4.05
N ALA A 848 -19.81 3.70 3.56
CA ALA A 848 -19.97 5.09 3.97
C ALA A 848 -21.38 5.64 3.69
N CYS A 849 -21.91 5.45 2.47
CA CYS A 849 -23.25 5.91 2.08
C CYS A 849 -24.38 5.29 2.92
N SER A 850 -24.18 4.10 3.47
CA SER A 850 -25.18 3.39 4.28
C SER A 850 -24.99 3.56 5.81
N TRP A 851 -23.96 4.31 6.24
CA TRP A 851 -23.59 4.45 7.65
C TRP A 851 -24.75 4.92 8.55
N GLN A 852 -25.54 5.89 8.08
CA GLN A 852 -26.66 6.47 8.82
C GLN A 852 -27.96 5.66 8.76
N ARG A 853 -27.92 4.38 8.37
CA ARG A 853 -29.11 3.50 8.33
C ARG A 853 -30.27 4.13 7.54
N PRO A 854 -30.08 4.34 6.22
CA PRO A 854 -31.04 5.06 5.38
C PRO A 854 -32.37 4.29 5.25
N HIS A 855 -33.43 5.03 4.95
CA HIS A 855 -34.77 4.48 4.70
C HIS A 855 -35.02 4.27 3.20
N LEU A 856 -34.39 5.10 2.37
CA LEU A 856 -34.34 4.97 0.92
C LEU A 856 -32.89 4.94 0.45
N ILE A 857 -32.55 3.98 -0.41
CA ILE A 857 -31.27 3.92 -1.11
C ILE A 857 -31.53 4.23 -2.59
N VAL A 858 -30.81 5.23 -3.11
CA VAL A 858 -30.85 5.63 -4.52
C VAL A 858 -29.49 5.31 -5.14
N LEU A 859 -29.50 4.46 -6.17
CA LEU A 859 -28.29 4.08 -6.91
C LEU A 859 -28.35 4.65 -8.32
N ASP A 860 -27.38 5.49 -8.67
CA ASP A 860 -27.22 6.02 -10.02
C ASP A 860 -26.23 5.16 -10.82
N GLU A 861 -26.74 4.51 -11.86
CA GLU A 861 -26.02 3.65 -12.81
C GLU A 861 -25.01 2.68 -12.16
N PRO A 862 -25.44 1.80 -11.22
CA PRO A 862 -24.53 0.90 -10.50
C PRO A 862 -23.76 -0.06 -11.41
N THR A 863 -24.30 -0.36 -12.58
CA THR A 863 -23.68 -1.25 -13.59
C THR A 863 -22.45 -0.66 -14.26
N ASN A 864 -22.21 0.65 -14.15
CA ASN A 864 -21.11 1.32 -14.85
C ASN A 864 -19.77 1.24 -14.10
N TYR A 865 -19.78 0.98 -12.80
CA TYR A 865 -18.59 1.05 -11.94
C TYR A 865 -18.43 -0.15 -11.01
N LEU A 866 -19.28 -1.17 -11.15
CA LEU A 866 -19.19 -2.44 -10.42
C LEU A 866 -18.93 -3.59 -11.38
N ASP A 867 -18.02 -4.49 -11.00
CA ASP A 867 -17.86 -5.76 -11.67
C ASP A 867 -19.08 -6.68 -11.47
N ARG A 868 -19.20 -7.73 -12.27
CA ARG A 868 -20.37 -8.63 -12.23
C ARG A 868 -20.53 -9.34 -10.89
N ASP A 869 -19.42 -9.69 -10.23
CA ASP A 869 -19.45 -10.35 -8.93
C ASP A 869 -19.97 -9.40 -7.84
N SER A 870 -19.51 -8.16 -7.82
CA SER A 870 -20.02 -7.13 -6.90
C SER A 870 -21.45 -6.70 -7.23
N LEU A 871 -21.85 -6.71 -8.52
CA LEU A 871 -23.25 -6.51 -8.93
C LEU A 871 -24.15 -7.65 -8.44
N GLY A 872 -23.67 -8.89 -8.48
CA GLY A 872 -24.37 -10.04 -7.91
C GLY A 872 -24.58 -9.90 -6.40
N ALA A 873 -23.51 -9.58 -5.67
CA ALA A 873 -23.54 -9.34 -4.23
C ALA A 873 -24.45 -8.14 -3.86
N LEU A 874 -24.38 -7.05 -4.62
CA LEU A 874 -25.23 -5.87 -4.45
C LEU A 874 -26.70 -6.19 -4.73
N SER A 875 -26.99 -6.95 -5.79
CA SER A 875 -28.36 -7.38 -6.10
C SER A 875 -28.97 -8.19 -4.95
N LYS A 876 -28.22 -9.16 -4.40
CA LYS A 876 -28.66 -9.93 -3.22
C LYS A 876 -28.92 -9.03 -2.00
N ALA A 877 -28.04 -8.08 -1.75
CA ALA A 877 -28.17 -7.13 -0.64
C ALA A 877 -29.38 -6.21 -0.78
N LEU A 878 -29.66 -5.70 -1.99
CA LEU A 878 -30.81 -4.84 -2.26
C LEU A 878 -32.14 -5.61 -2.18
N LYS A 879 -32.14 -6.91 -2.53
CA LYS A 879 -33.31 -7.78 -2.30
C LYS A 879 -33.60 -7.94 -0.81
N ALA A 880 -32.56 -8.18 0.01
CA ALA A 880 -32.68 -8.36 1.46
C ALA A 880 -32.88 -7.06 2.25
N PHE A 881 -32.67 -5.89 1.62
CA PHE A 881 -32.77 -4.60 2.31
C PHE A 881 -34.21 -4.26 2.72
N GLU A 882 -34.42 -3.91 3.98
CA GLU A 882 -35.75 -3.67 4.54
C GLU A 882 -36.33 -2.26 4.26
N GLY A 883 -35.56 -1.40 3.59
CA GLY A 883 -35.97 -0.06 3.15
C GLY A 883 -36.29 0.00 1.65
N GLY A 884 -36.69 1.18 1.18
CA GLY A 884 -37.02 1.38 -0.24
C GLY A 884 -35.76 1.53 -1.10
N VAL A 885 -35.83 1.04 -2.33
CA VAL A 885 -34.72 1.07 -3.28
C VAL A 885 -35.18 1.74 -4.57
N ILE A 886 -34.37 2.67 -5.07
CA ILE A 886 -34.55 3.35 -6.35
C ILE A 886 -33.26 3.17 -7.16
N ILE A 887 -33.38 2.60 -8.35
CA ILE A 887 -32.24 2.26 -9.21
C ILE A 887 -32.40 2.99 -10.52
N ILE A 888 -31.43 3.82 -10.86
CA ILE A 888 -31.34 4.45 -12.17
C ILE A 888 -30.41 3.57 -12.98
N THR A 889 -30.90 2.96 -14.03
CA THR A 889 -30.05 2.13 -14.89
C THR A 889 -30.65 1.97 -16.28
N HIS A 890 -29.79 1.80 -17.27
CA HIS A 890 -30.18 1.32 -18.60
C HIS A 890 -30.19 -0.21 -18.70
N SER A 891 -29.70 -0.93 -17.68
CA SER A 891 -29.62 -2.39 -17.68
C SER A 891 -30.93 -3.03 -17.24
N ALA A 892 -31.70 -3.54 -18.20
CA ALA A 892 -32.90 -4.31 -17.95
C ALA A 892 -32.62 -5.65 -17.24
N GLU A 893 -31.40 -6.19 -17.38
CA GLU A 893 -30.99 -7.43 -16.73
C GLU A 893 -30.86 -7.27 -15.21
N PHE A 894 -30.34 -6.12 -14.76
CA PHE A 894 -30.17 -5.83 -13.33
C PHE A 894 -31.49 -5.54 -12.60
N THR A 895 -32.48 -4.99 -13.31
CA THR A 895 -33.78 -4.59 -12.74
C THR A 895 -34.80 -5.72 -12.69
N LYS A 896 -34.71 -6.71 -13.59
CA LYS A 896 -35.75 -7.74 -13.81
C LYS A 896 -36.19 -8.51 -12.57
N ASP A 897 -35.25 -8.84 -11.67
CA ASP A 897 -35.54 -9.61 -10.45
C ASP A 897 -35.42 -8.76 -9.17
N LEU A 898 -35.29 -7.45 -9.31
CA LEU A 898 -35.00 -6.52 -8.21
C LEU A 898 -36.05 -5.41 -8.06
N THR A 899 -36.65 -4.97 -9.17
CA THR A 899 -37.61 -3.86 -9.19
C THR A 899 -38.95 -4.29 -9.79
N GLU A 900 -40.04 -3.86 -9.14
CA GLU A 900 -41.42 -4.14 -9.58
C GLU A 900 -42.09 -2.87 -10.17
N GLU A 901 -41.62 -1.69 -9.79
CA GLU A 901 -42.12 -0.40 -10.25
C GLU A 901 -41.12 0.23 -11.24
N VAL A 902 -41.63 0.82 -12.32
CA VAL A 902 -40.80 1.45 -13.36
C VAL A 902 -41.26 2.88 -13.60
N TRP A 903 -40.34 3.83 -13.46
CA TRP A 903 -40.52 5.23 -13.81
C TRP A 903 -39.87 5.50 -15.15
N ALA A 904 -40.69 5.58 -16.20
CA ALA A 904 -40.22 5.91 -17.54
C ALA A 904 -40.20 7.44 -17.70
N VAL A 905 -39.00 8.01 -17.86
CA VAL A 905 -38.81 9.44 -18.06
C VAL A 905 -38.51 9.71 -19.54
N VAL A 906 -39.41 10.42 -20.21
CA VAL A 906 -39.31 10.77 -21.63
C VAL A 906 -39.70 12.24 -21.79
N ASP A 907 -38.88 13.02 -22.49
CA ASP A 907 -39.11 14.44 -22.78
C ASP A 907 -39.50 15.29 -21.56
N GLY A 908 -38.88 15.03 -20.40
CA GLY A 908 -39.15 15.77 -19.16
C GLY A 908 -40.49 15.45 -18.51
N LYS A 909 -41.16 14.36 -18.91
CA LYS A 909 -42.34 13.81 -18.22
C LYS A 909 -42.04 12.42 -17.72
N MET A 910 -42.67 12.02 -16.63
CA MET A 910 -42.50 10.70 -16.04
C MET A 910 -43.84 9.98 -15.98
N THR A 911 -43.86 8.75 -16.48
CA THR A 911 -45.01 7.84 -16.33
C THR A 911 -44.62 6.71 -15.37
N PRO A 912 -45.18 6.64 -14.16
CA PRO A 912 -44.97 5.52 -13.26
C PRO A 912 -45.82 4.32 -13.70
N SER A 913 -45.25 3.13 -13.70
CA SER A 913 -45.92 1.87 -14.06
C SER A 913 -45.59 0.77 -13.04
N GLY A 914 -46.49 -0.21 -12.88
CA GLY A 914 -46.33 -1.30 -11.90
C GLY A 914 -46.67 -0.94 -10.44
N HIS A 915 -47.22 0.24 -10.17
CA HIS A 915 -47.53 0.72 -8.82
C HIS A 915 -48.92 0.28 -8.32
N ASN A 916 -49.05 0.00 -7.02
CA ASN A 916 -50.33 -0.17 -6.31
C ASN A 916 -50.56 1.03 -5.37
N TRP A 917 -51.18 2.10 -5.88
CA TRP A 917 -51.50 3.27 -5.05
C TRP A 917 -52.63 2.94 -4.07
N VAL A 918 -52.32 2.92 -2.77
CA VAL A 918 -53.34 2.81 -1.72
C VAL A 918 -53.97 4.20 -1.51
N GLN A 919 -55.05 4.49 -2.24
CA GLN A 919 -55.92 5.62 -1.89
C GLN A 919 -56.73 5.23 -0.65
N GLY A 920 -56.49 5.89 0.49
CA GLY A 920 -57.45 5.87 1.60
C GLY A 920 -56.94 5.74 3.04
N GLN A 921 -55.64 5.68 3.31
CA GLN A 921 -55.14 5.69 4.70
C GLN A 921 -54.07 6.76 4.95
N GLY A 922 -54.50 7.88 5.54
CA GLY A 922 -53.63 8.92 6.08
C GLY A 922 -54.40 10.20 6.41
N ALA A 923 -54.15 10.76 7.59
CA ALA A 923 -54.63 12.10 7.97
C ALA A 923 -53.80 13.14 7.21
N GLY A 924 -54.29 13.60 6.07
CA GLY A 924 -53.77 14.71 5.26
C GLY A 924 -54.90 15.28 4.39
N PRO A 925 -54.78 16.51 3.86
CA PRO A 925 -55.86 17.15 3.11
C PRO A 925 -56.30 16.28 1.92
N ARG A 926 -57.60 16.04 1.78
CA ARG A 926 -58.18 15.31 0.64
C ARG A 926 -58.18 16.22 -0.58
N LEU A 927 -57.48 15.81 -1.64
CA LEU A 927 -57.57 16.43 -2.96
C LEU A 927 -58.95 16.10 -3.57
N LYS A 928 -59.70 17.12 -4.01
CA LYS A 928 -60.90 16.92 -4.84
C LYS A 928 -60.43 16.51 -6.24
N GLY A 929 -60.91 15.37 -6.71
CA GLY A 929 -60.66 14.90 -8.07
C GLY A 929 -61.76 15.39 -9.00
N ASP A 930 -61.44 16.37 -9.84
CA ASP A 930 -62.13 16.59 -11.11
C ASP A 930 -61.10 16.34 -12.23
N ASP A 931 -61.59 15.79 -13.33
CA ASP A 931 -60.94 15.43 -14.59
C ASP A 931 -60.14 14.12 -14.61
N ALA A 932 -60.86 13.04 -14.90
CA ALA A 932 -60.30 11.77 -15.35
C ALA A 932 -60.17 11.79 -16.89
N ASP A 933 -59.03 12.26 -17.39
CA ASP A 933 -58.64 12.01 -18.77
C ASP A 933 -58.02 10.60 -18.91
N GLU A 934 -58.42 9.89 -19.96
CA GLU A 934 -58.01 8.52 -20.25
C GLU A 934 -56.49 8.42 -20.48
N VAL A 935 -55.80 7.67 -19.62
CA VAL A 935 -54.34 7.44 -19.73
C VAL A 935 -54.05 6.40 -20.81
N GLU A 936 -53.39 6.83 -21.89
CA GLU A 936 -52.93 5.97 -22.97
C GLU A 936 -51.77 5.07 -22.50
N THR A 937 -51.87 3.76 -22.73
CA THR A 937 -50.86 2.77 -22.29
C THR A 937 -49.92 2.42 -23.45
N PHE A 938 -48.60 2.43 -23.18
CA PHE A 938 -47.55 2.14 -24.15
C PHE A 938 -46.69 0.94 -23.70
N ASP A 939 -46.10 0.21 -24.66
CA ASP A 939 -45.16 -0.89 -24.39
C ASP A 939 -43.75 -0.38 -24.00
N ALA A 940 -42.84 -1.32 -23.67
CA ALA A 940 -41.46 -1.03 -23.29
C ALA A 940 -40.59 -0.35 -24.38
N MET A 941 -41.14 -0.19 -25.60
CA MET A 941 -40.51 0.51 -26.72
C MET A 941 -41.23 1.82 -27.09
N GLY A 942 -42.28 2.21 -26.35
CA GLY A 942 -43.02 3.46 -26.58
C GLY A 942 -44.14 3.36 -27.63
N ASN A 943 -44.63 2.18 -27.97
CA ASN A 943 -45.76 2.01 -28.91
C ASN A 943 -47.11 1.89 -28.19
N LYS A 944 -48.16 2.51 -28.75
CA LYS A 944 -49.51 2.56 -28.16
C LYS A 944 -50.20 1.19 -28.22
N ILE A 945 -50.61 0.65 -27.07
CA ILE A 945 -51.34 -0.63 -26.99
C ILE A 945 -52.84 -0.35 -26.92
N VAL A 946 -53.61 -0.84 -27.91
CA VAL A 946 -55.08 -0.81 -27.86
C VAL A 946 -55.59 -2.02 -27.08
N ASN A 947 -55.95 -1.83 -25.81
CA ASN A 947 -56.54 -2.89 -24.98
C ASN A 947 -58.05 -3.03 -25.23
N THR A 948 -58.49 -4.25 -25.55
CA THR A 948 -59.91 -4.64 -25.50
C THR A 948 -60.37 -4.75 -24.04
N LYS A 949 -61.52 -4.14 -23.72
CA LYS A 949 -62.08 -4.00 -22.36
C LYS A 949 -62.16 -5.33 -21.61
N LYS A 950 -61.45 -5.46 -20.49
CA LYS A 950 -61.75 -6.46 -19.44
C LYS A 950 -63.00 -6.02 -18.66
N LYS A 951 -63.94 -6.95 -18.40
CA LYS A 951 -65.13 -6.74 -17.57
C LYS A 951 -64.76 -6.22 -16.18
N ALA A 952 -65.43 -5.17 -15.73
CA ALA A 952 -65.27 -4.60 -14.40
C ALA A 952 -65.69 -5.61 -13.30
N LYS A 953 -64.86 -5.76 -12.25
CA LYS A 953 -65.19 -6.55 -11.06
C LYS A 953 -66.25 -5.83 -10.23
N LEU A 954 -67.34 -6.53 -9.92
CA LEU A 954 -68.44 -6.03 -9.06
C LEU A 954 -67.94 -5.71 -7.65
N SER A 955 -68.52 -4.67 -7.02
CA SER A 955 -68.21 -4.30 -5.64
C SER A 955 -68.74 -5.33 -4.63
N SER A 956 -68.16 -5.38 -3.43
CA SER A 956 -68.57 -6.30 -2.36
C SER A 956 -70.02 -6.12 -1.91
N ALA A 957 -70.57 -4.91 -2.06
CA ALA A 957 -71.99 -4.61 -1.80
C ALA A 957 -72.91 -5.20 -2.88
N GLU A 958 -72.50 -5.14 -4.16
CA GLU A 958 -73.26 -5.70 -5.28
C GLU A 958 -73.23 -7.23 -5.30
N LEU A 959 -72.09 -7.84 -4.93
CA LEU A 959 -71.96 -9.28 -4.72
C LEU A 959 -72.90 -9.78 -3.60
N ARG A 960 -72.99 -9.04 -2.49
CA ARG A 960 -73.95 -9.35 -1.41
C ARG A 960 -75.40 -9.22 -1.86
N LYS A 961 -75.72 -8.21 -2.68
CA LYS A 961 -77.07 -8.01 -3.24
C LYS A 961 -77.46 -9.14 -4.18
N LYS A 962 -76.58 -9.52 -5.11
CA LYS A 962 -76.78 -10.67 -6.03
C LYS A 962 -76.93 -11.99 -5.28
N LYS A 963 -76.14 -12.22 -4.22
CA LYS A 963 -76.26 -13.43 -3.38
C LYS A 963 -77.60 -13.50 -2.63
N LYS A 964 -78.10 -12.35 -2.15
CA LYS A 964 -79.41 -12.26 -1.48
C LYS A 964 -80.57 -12.49 -2.45
N ASP A 965 -80.47 -11.94 -3.66
CA ASP A 965 -81.49 -12.10 -4.71
C ASP A 965 -81.53 -13.54 -5.25
N ARG A 966 -80.37 -14.20 -5.38
CA ARG A 966 -80.25 -15.62 -5.75
C ARG A 966 -80.87 -16.56 -4.71
N MET A 967 -80.66 -16.30 -3.42
CA MET A 967 -81.33 -17.05 -2.36
C MET A 967 -82.85 -16.83 -2.35
N ALA A 968 -83.33 -15.64 -2.74
CA ALA A 968 -84.75 -15.38 -2.90
C ALA A 968 -85.34 -16.12 -4.11
N ARG A 969 -84.63 -16.21 -5.23
CA ARG A 969 -85.04 -16.97 -6.43
C ARG A 969 -85.06 -18.49 -6.19
N ARG A 970 -84.06 -19.02 -5.47
CA ARG A 970 -84.06 -20.42 -5.00
C ARG A 970 -85.25 -20.74 -4.09
N LYS A 971 -85.67 -19.80 -3.24
CA LYS A 971 -86.87 -19.95 -2.40
C LYS A 971 -88.20 -19.84 -3.17
N ARG A 972 -88.18 -19.26 -4.37
CA ARG A 972 -89.33 -19.18 -5.28
C ARG A 972 -89.41 -20.35 -6.30
N GLY A 973 -88.47 -21.30 -6.24
CA GLY A 973 -88.47 -22.49 -7.09
C GLY A 973 -87.92 -22.30 -8.50
N GLU A 974 -87.14 -21.24 -8.75
CA GLU A 974 -86.48 -21.00 -10.03
C GLU A 974 -85.10 -21.71 -10.11
N GLU A 975 -84.74 -22.24 -11.29
CA GLU A 975 -83.43 -22.87 -11.54
C GLU A 975 -82.30 -21.82 -11.57
N VAL A 976 -81.15 -22.17 -10.98
CA VAL A 976 -79.96 -21.32 -10.87
C VAL A 976 -78.74 -22.17 -11.26
N PHE A 977 -77.98 -21.73 -12.27
CA PHE A 977 -76.84 -22.47 -12.85
C PHE A 977 -75.50 -22.12 -12.16
N SER A 978 -74.52 -23.04 -12.26
CA SER A 978 -73.18 -22.93 -11.66
C SER A 978 -72.35 -21.75 -12.16
N ASP A 979 -72.65 -21.30 -13.37
CA ASP A 979 -71.85 -20.32 -14.09
C ASP A 979 -72.16 -18.89 -13.62
N GLU A 980 -73.17 -18.73 -12.75
CA GLU A 980 -73.50 -17.48 -12.07
C GLU A 980 -72.62 -17.21 -10.82
N ASP A 981 -71.64 -18.09 -10.51
CA ASP A 981 -70.73 -17.99 -9.36
C ASP A 981 -69.38 -17.29 -9.63
N GLU A 982 -69.02 -16.98 -10.88
CA GLU A 982 -67.75 -16.30 -11.25
C GLU A 982 -67.83 -14.78 -11.45
#